data_AF-A0A7K4KH94-F1
#
_entry.id   AF-A0A7K4KH94-F1
#
_cell.length_a   1.000
_cell.length_b   1.000
_cell.length_c   1.000
_cell.angle_alpha   90.00
_cell.angle_beta   90.00
_cell.angle_gamma   90.00
#
_symmetry.space_group_name_H-M   'P 1'
#
loop_
_entity.id
_entity.type
_entity.pdbx_description
1 polymer ?
#
loop_
_entity_poly.entity_id
_entity_poly.type
_entity_poly.pdbx_seq_one_letter_code
_entity_poly.pdbx_strand_id
1 'polypeptide(L)'
;SSLDLEQCSLQVLEPEGSPSWSLLRLLGDRGCTVLELAECLRALEHTEALQCLCLPGVKIVVQPDSQAVLPGQVVKLCCWATGHPFVHYQWFKQEKEVPHGNSPELVLSPVQVGDSGFYICRVNSESSFAFSRWARLDVCDLQDASPGNFIGLPEKKLRICIEPQPQNLSVGDALVLECGAVGNPIPHYQWFRNGFPLADGSKNVYMVAGVGVEHQGTYWCHVFNEQEDQDSKKIEVLLNFRVLNPGNINLLCLSSAFAATDKVALLIGNMSYWNHPKLKAPMVDVYELTNLLRQLDFKVVSLLDLTESEMRNAVNEFLLLLDKGVYGLLYYAGHGYENYGNSFMVPVDAPNPYRSANCLCVQNILKLMQEKETGLNVFLLDMCRKRNEYDDTILILDALKVTANIVFGYATCQGAEAFEIQHYGLANGIFMKFLKERLLEDKKITVLLDEVAEDMGKCHLTKGKQALEIRSSLSEKRALTDPVEQTASSAESLARNLQWAKAHELPESMYLEFKCGVQIQLGFAAEFSNVMIIYTRIVKKPPEIVVCRAYVTDFALDLDVDPKEANKGTPEETGSYLVSKDLPKHCLYTRLSSLQKLKEHLIFTVCLHYEYPGIEDTVDERKEVNVGKPLIAKLGLHHGFQSNSCLQSCCVPHNPFHKQVESSAATARYYFPSHDRADPCPGGYHPGTACPDSVRQPGAGSCNGTSGALPSRHEAQSHSPPAGTSNVPEETTDDTAGLGLLLSHGLRLPRRQ
;
A
#
# COMPACT_ATOMS: atom_id res chain seq x y z
N SER A 1 29.04 65.54 49.29
CA SER A 1 28.64 64.61 50.37
C SER A 1 27.39 63.85 49.91
N SER A 2 27.03 62.69 50.46
CA SER A 2 25.79 62.00 50.02
C SER A 2 24.53 62.82 50.30
N LEU A 3 24.61 63.76 51.26
CA LEU A 3 23.59 64.76 51.57
C LEU A 3 23.34 65.74 50.41
N ASP A 4 24.35 66.08 49.60
CA ASP A 4 24.17 67.00 48.45
C ASP A 4 23.43 66.31 47.28
N LEU A 5 23.63 64.99 47.13
CA LEU A 5 22.95 64.15 46.13
C LEU A 5 21.50 63.86 46.53
N GLU A 6 21.22 63.64 47.82
CA GLU A 6 19.84 63.50 48.32
C GLU A 6 19.05 64.81 48.25
N GLN A 7 19.69 65.97 48.49
CA GLN A 7 19.04 67.26 48.28
C GLN A 7 18.69 67.53 46.81
N CYS A 8 19.55 67.16 45.87
CA CYS A 8 19.25 67.26 44.43
C CYS A 8 18.10 66.32 44.02
N SER A 9 18.04 65.11 44.60
CA SER A 9 16.98 64.12 44.30
C SER A 9 15.60 64.54 44.83
N LEU A 10 15.54 65.30 45.93
CA LEU A 10 14.27 65.76 46.50
C LEU A 10 13.71 66.98 45.75
N GLN A 11 14.57 67.82 45.16
CA GLN A 11 14.12 68.94 44.32
C GLN A 11 13.38 68.48 43.04
N VAL A 12 13.71 67.31 42.49
CA VAL A 12 13.02 66.74 41.30
C VAL A 12 11.53 66.41 41.56
N LEU A 13 11.14 66.28 42.83
CA LEU A 13 9.77 65.97 43.26
C LEU A 13 8.91 67.22 43.49
N GLU A 14 9.51 68.40 43.50
CA GLU A 14 8.76 69.67 43.46
C GLU A 14 8.13 69.84 42.07
N PRO A 15 6.90 70.38 41.94
CA PRO A 15 6.23 70.57 40.63
C PRO A 15 7.06 71.36 39.60
N GLU A 16 8.02 72.16 40.06
CA GLU A 16 8.88 73.05 39.28
C GLU A 16 10.33 72.55 39.17
N GLY A 17 10.70 71.49 39.88
CA GLY A 17 12.10 71.10 40.10
C GLY A 17 12.60 69.92 39.28
N SER A 18 11.78 69.37 38.38
CA SER A 18 12.26 68.43 37.36
C SER A 18 13.20 69.18 36.38
N PRO A 19 14.46 68.71 36.19
CA PRO A 19 15.39 69.32 35.23
C PRO A 19 14.80 69.44 33.82
N SER A 20 13.95 68.48 33.44
CA SER A 20 13.23 68.46 32.17
C SER A 20 12.17 69.57 32.12
N TRP A 21 11.44 69.82 33.21
CA TRP A 21 10.47 70.92 33.29
C TRP A 21 11.14 72.29 33.35
N SER A 22 12.23 72.45 34.10
CA SER A 22 12.99 73.69 34.13
C SER A 22 13.60 74.01 32.75
N LEU A 23 14.06 72.99 32.02
CA LEU A 23 14.52 73.13 30.64
C LEU A 23 13.38 73.56 29.70
N LEU A 24 12.22 72.88 29.77
CA LEU A 24 11.05 73.23 28.94
C LEU A 24 10.52 74.64 29.25
N ARG A 25 10.54 75.06 30.52
CA ARG A 25 10.20 76.42 30.94
C ARG A 25 11.22 77.46 30.45
N LEU A 26 12.52 77.19 30.57
CA LEU A 26 13.58 78.06 30.03
C LEU A 26 13.51 78.19 28.51
N LEU A 27 13.17 77.12 27.80
CA LEU A 27 12.93 77.14 26.36
C LEU A 27 11.68 77.99 26.04
N GLY A 28 10.59 77.81 26.78
CA GLY A 28 9.38 78.63 26.66
C GLY A 28 9.60 80.12 26.94
N ASP A 29 10.29 80.46 28.03
CA ASP A 29 10.59 81.84 28.45
C ASP A 29 11.55 82.55 27.47
N ARG A 30 12.34 81.79 26.71
CA ARG A 30 13.21 82.30 25.62
C ARG A 30 12.54 82.30 24.25
N GLY A 31 11.27 81.90 24.17
CA GLY A 31 10.52 81.83 22.92
C GLY A 31 10.97 80.70 21.99
N CYS A 32 11.72 79.71 22.49
CA CYS A 32 12.20 78.59 21.70
C CYS A 32 11.05 77.64 21.33
N THR A 33 10.97 77.30 20.05
CA THR A 33 9.98 76.36 19.50
C THR A 33 10.44 74.91 19.64
N VAL A 34 9.51 73.97 19.59
CA VAL A 34 9.81 72.52 19.54
C VAL A 34 10.70 72.18 18.33
N LEU A 35 10.60 72.97 17.25
CA LEU A 35 11.44 72.83 16.05
C LEU A 35 12.91 73.17 16.36
N GLU A 36 13.18 74.27 17.06
CA GLU A 36 14.53 74.69 17.47
C GLU A 36 15.15 73.72 18.48
N LEU A 37 14.33 73.12 19.36
CA LEU A 37 14.76 72.04 20.23
C LEU A 37 15.15 70.79 19.43
N ALA A 38 14.36 70.42 18.41
CA ALA A 38 14.66 69.29 17.54
C ALA A 38 15.93 69.54 16.69
N GLU A 39 16.18 70.78 16.24
CA GLU A 39 17.43 71.13 15.55
C GLU A 39 18.64 71.08 16.47
N CYS A 40 18.53 71.57 17.70
CA CYS A 40 19.59 71.44 18.70
C CYS A 40 19.92 69.96 18.99
N LEU A 41 18.90 69.12 19.20
CA LEU A 41 19.10 67.69 19.46
C LEU A 41 19.69 66.95 18.25
N ARG A 42 19.38 67.42 17.03
CA ARG A 42 19.99 66.92 15.78
C ARG A 42 21.45 67.33 15.65
N ALA A 43 21.79 68.57 16.00
CA ALA A 43 23.17 69.05 16.04
C ALA A 43 24.00 68.32 17.12
N LEU A 44 23.37 67.87 18.20
CA LEU A 44 23.96 67.07 19.26
C LEU A 44 23.95 65.55 18.98
N GLU A 45 23.47 65.13 17.80
CA GLU A 45 23.33 63.72 17.38
C GLU A 45 22.52 62.83 18.36
N HIS A 46 21.63 63.43 19.15
CA HIS A 46 20.89 62.72 20.20
C HIS A 46 19.62 62.06 19.66
N THR A 47 19.80 60.97 18.90
CA THR A 47 18.74 60.32 18.11
C THR A 47 17.56 59.77 18.92
N GLU A 48 17.79 59.28 20.15
CA GLU A 48 16.73 58.76 21.02
C GLU A 48 15.74 59.85 21.45
N ALA A 49 16.25 61.01 21.84
CA ALA A 49 15.43 62.16 22.27
C ALA A 49 14.66 62.77 21.08
N LEU A 50 15.28 62.79 19.89
CA LEU A 50 14.62 63.14 18.63
C LEU A 50 13.45 62.20 18.32
N GLN A 51 13.61 60.91 18.56
CA GLN A 51 12.58 59.90 18.33
C GLN A 51 11.37 60.07 19.27
N CYS A 52 11.60 60.62 20.48
CA CYS A 52 10.53 60.99 21.40
C CYS A 52 9.78 62.28 20.99
N LEU A 53 10.41 63.17 20.22
CA LEU A 53 9.80 64.41 19.69
C LEU A 53 9.13 64.20 18.33
N CYS A 54 9.56 63.20 17.54
CA CYS A 54 8.91 62.78 16.32
C CYS A 54 7.71 61.88 16.64
N LEU A 55 6.50 62.43 16.62
CA LEU A 55 5.27 61.65 16.71
C LEU A 55 5.26 60.51 15.67
N PRO A 56 4.80 59.29 16.01
CA PRO A 56 4.74 58.18 15.07
C PRO A 56 3.89 58.60 13.86
N GLY A 57 4.38 58.32 12.65
CA GLY A 57 3.68 58.59 11.39
C GLY A 57 2.30 57.93 11.30
N VAL A 58 1.62 58.10 10.16
CA VAL A 58 0.26 57.58 9.96
C VAL A 58 0.14 56.10 10.34
N LYS A 59 -0.78 55.78 11.26
CA LYS A 59 -1.06 54.41 11.71
C LYS A 59 -2.53 54.06 11.46
N ILE A 60 -2.77 53.05 10.64
CA ILE A 60 -4.13 52.53 10.38
C ILE A 60 -4.55 51.63 11.54
N VAL A 61 -5.66 51.95 12.20
CA VAL A 61 -6.22 51.27 13.38
C VAL A 61 -7.40 50.35 13.05
N VAL A 62 -8.14 50.63 11.97
CA VAL A 62 -9.19 49.75 11.44
C VAL A 62 -8.90 49.49 9.98
N GLN A 63 -8.85 48.21 9.62
CA GLN A 63 -8.63 47.76 8.26
C GLN A 63 -9.97 47.39 7.60
N PRO A 64 -10.15 47.62 6.29
CA PRO A 64 -11.40 47.26 5.64
C PRO A 64 -11.54 45.75 5.50
N ASP A 65 -12.75 45.24 5.73
CA ASP A 65 -13.08 43.82 5.58
C ASP A 65 -13.44 43.49 4.13
N SER A 66 -12.98 42.33 3.67
CA SER A 66 -13.47 41.76 2.41
C SER A 66 -14.85 41.18 2.63
N GLN A 67 -15.76 41.37 1.68
CA GLN A 67 -17.16 40.93 1.81
C GLN A 67 -17.75 40.54 0.45
N ALA A 68 -18.69 39.61 0.47
CA ALA A 68 -19.50 39.21 -0.69
C ALA A 68 -20.96 39.60 -0.44
N VAL A 69 -21.59 40.27 -1.41
CA VAL A 69 -22.93 40.86 -1.29
C VAL A 69 -23.77 40.64 -2.53
N LEU A 70 -25.07 40.91 -2.44
CA LEU A 70 -25.98 40.92 -3.58
C LEU A 70 -26.08 42.33 -4.21
N PRO A 71 -26.33 42.44 -5.52
CA PRO A 71 -26.67 43.70 -6.17
C PRO A 71 -27.82 44.41 -5.45
N GLY A 72 -27.73 45.75 -5.34
CA GLY A 72 -28.75 46.55 -4.66
C GLY A 72 -28.51 46.76 -3.16
N GLN A 73 -27.62 45.99 -2.52
CA GLN A 73 -27.27 46.18 -1.11
C GLN A 73 -26.38 47.41 -0.88
N VAL A 74 -26.33 47.86 0.37
CA VAL A 74 -25.41 48.91 0.83
C VAL A 74 -24.14 48.25 1.34
N VAL A 75 -23.00 48.64 0.78
CA VAL A 75 -21.68 48.14 1.19
C VAL A 75 -20.93 49.26 1.86
N LYS A 76 -20.36 49.00 3.04
CA LYS A 76 -19.51 49.95 3.76
C LYS A 76 -18.14 49.33 4.02
N LEU A 77 -17.10 49.95 3.46
CA LEU A 77 -15.69 49.62 3.72
C LEU A 77 -15.10 50.67 4.66
N CYS A 78 -14.54 50.24 5.78
CA CYS A 78 -14.02 51.13 6.83
C CYS A 78 -12.49 51.09 6.90
N CYS A 79 -11.85 52.24 6.82
CA CYS A 79 -10.43 52.43 7.08
C CYS A 79 -10.26 53.60 8.06
N TRP A 80 -9.87 53.30 9.30
CA TRP A 80 -9.63 54.34 10.32
C TRP A 80 -8.15 54.42 10.63
N ALA A 81 -7.62 55.63 10.77
CA ALA A 81 -6.21 55.87 11.05
C ALA A 81 -5.99 57.04 12.01
N THR A 82 -4.84 57.02 12.70
CA THR A 82 -4.34 58.10 13.53
C THR A 82 -3.09 58.72 12.88
N GLY A 83 -2.92 60.03 12.99
CA GLY A 83 -1.77 60.76 12.46
C GLY A 83 -1.86 62.26 12.80
N HIS A 84 -0.71 62.92 12.88
CA HIS A 84 -0.58 64.35 13.21
C HIS A 84 -0.27 65.18 11.96
N PRO A 85 -0.73 66.45 11.83
CA PRO A 85 -1.74 67.12 12.67
C PRO A 85 -3.17 66.66 12.36
N PHE A 86 -3.39 66.13 11.16
CA PHE A 86 -4.64 65.50 10.70
C PHE A 86 -4.31 64.49 9.60
N VAL A 87 -5.25 63.60 9.31
CA VAL A 87 -5.14 62.60 8.24
C VAL A 87 -6.19 62.83 7.16
N HIS A 88 -5.81 62.59 5.92
CA HIS A 88 -6.70 62.56 4.77
C HIS A 88 -6.77 61.14 4.21
N TYR A 89 -7.89 60.82 3.58
CA TYR A 89 -8.16 59.50 3.01
C TYR A 89 -8.34 59.63 1.51
N GLN A 90 -7.95 58.61 0.77
CA GLN A 90 -8.29 58.43 -0.64
C GLN A 90 -8.42 56.95 -0.95
N TRP A 91 -9.60 56.54 -1.42
CA TRP A 91 -9.88 55.18 -1.85
C TRP A 91 -9.51 54.97 -3.31
N PHE A 92 -9.00 53.77 -3.58
CA PHE A 92 -8.65 53.30 -4.91
C PHE A 92 -9.36 51.98 -5.15
N LYS A 93 -9.89 51.82 -6.38
CA LYS A 93 -10.32 50.54 -6.92
C LYS A 93 -9.28 50.14 -7.96
N GLN A 94 -8.53 49.08 -7.68
CA GLN A 94 -7.32 48.75 -8.44
C GLN A 94 -6.36 49.96 -8.49
N GLU A 95 -6.01 50.46 -9.67
CA GLU A 95 -5.11 51.61 -9.87
C GLU A 95 -5.84 52.96 -10.02
N LYS A 96 -7.18 52.97 -9.98
CA LYS A 96 -7.99 54.18 -10.21
C LYS A 96 -8.55 54.73 -8.91
N GLU A 97 -8.46 56.04 -8.74
CA GLU A 97 -9.12 56.74 -7.63
C GLU A 97 -10.64 56.56 -7.72
N VAL A 98 -11.25 56.22 -6.60
CA VAL A 98 -12.71 56.21 -6.47
C VAL A 98 -13.17 57.65 -6.29
N PRO A 99 -14.01 58.20 -7.19
CA PRO A 99 -14.53 59.54 -7.04
C PRO A 99 -15.23 59.71 -5.70
N HIS A 100 -14.95 60.81 -5.00
CA HIS A 100 -15.51 61.12 -3.67
C HIS A 100 -15.18 60.09 -2.56
N GLY A 101 -14.21 59.19 -2.80
CA GLY A 101 -13.69 58.27 -1.80
C GLY A 101 -12.66 58.90 -0.87
N ASN A 102 -12.96 60.07 -0.30
CA ASN A 102 -12.01 60.83 0.55
C ASN A 102 -12.34 60.77 2.06
N SER A 103 -13.19 59.82 2.44
CA SER A 103 -13.65 59.57 3.80
C SER A 103 -13.04 58.28 4.37
N PRO A 104 -12.90 58.13 5.71
CA PRO A 104 -12.56 56.85 6.33
C PRO A 104 -13.54 55.72 5.98
N GLU A 105 -14.75 56.06 5.53
CA GLU A 105 -15.77 55.09 5.12
C GLU A 105 -16.11 55.27 3.65
N LEU A 106 -15.90 54.21 2.86
CA LEU A 106 -16.39 54.14 1.48
C LEU A 106 -17.73 53.40 1.48
N VAL A 107 -18.79 54.12 1.11
CA VAL A 107 -20.15 53.57 1.01
C VAL A 107 -20.54 53.42 -0.46
N LEU A 108 -20.86 52.20 -0.87
CA LEU A 108 -21.38 51.89 -2.20
C LEU A 108 -22.86 51.52 -2.06
N SER A 109 -23.74 52.32 -2.67
CA SER A 109 -25.18 52.13 -2.59
C SER A 109 -25.89 52.75 -3.81
N PRO A 110 -26.72 51.99 -4.53
CA PRO A 110 -26.82 50.53 -4.53
C PRO A 110 -25.61 49.90 -5.22
N VAL A 111 -24.99 48.88 -4.61
CA VAL A 111 -23.87 48.16 -5.23
C VAL A 111 -24.31 47.47 -6.53
N GLN A 112 -23.48 47.58 -7.57
CA GLN A 112 -23.67 46.94 -8.87
C GLN A 112 -22.62 45.85 -9.11
N VAL A 113 -22.86 44.93 -10.04
CA VAL A 113 -21.88 43.89 -10.42
C VAL A 113 -20.55 44.51 -10.88
N GLY A 114 -20.62 45.67 -11.55
CA GLY A 114 -19.43 46.43 -11.94
C GLY A 114 -18.61 46.99 -10.78
N ASP A 115 -19.15 47.01 -9.56
CA ASP A 115 -18.45 47.44 -8.34
C ASP A 115 -17.53 46.34 -7.77
N SER A 116 -17.65 45.08 -8.19
CA SER A 116 -16.74 44.01 -7.79
C SER A 116 -15.27 44.37 -8.07
N GLY A 117 -14.38 44.00 -7.15
CA GLY A 117 -12.95 44.24 -7.28
C GLY A 117 -12.23 44.42 -5.96
N PHE A 118 -10.96 44.84 -6.05
CA PHE A 118 -10.11 45.09 -4.90
C PHE A 118 -10.04 46.60 -4.60
N TYR A 119 -10.31 46.94 -3.35
CA TYR A 119 -10.28 48.30 -2.84
C TYR A 119 -9.15 48.46 -1.83
N ILE A 120 -8.45 49.60 -1.90
CA ILE A 120 -7.42 49.97 -0.94
C ILE A 120 -7.59 51.43 -0.57
N CYS A 121 -7.37 51.75 0.71
CA CYS A 121 -7.41 53.12 1.20
C CYS A 121 -5.98 53.61 1.42
N ARG A 122 -5.63 54.74 0.81
CA ARG A 122 -4.44 55.51 1.15
C ARG A 122 -4.81 56.52 2.24
N VAL A 123 -4.01 56.58 3.28
CA VAL A 123 -4.11 57.58 4.33
C VAL A 123 -2.84 58.43 4.32
N ASN A 124 -2.98 59.74 4.18
CA ASN A 124 -1.86 60.68 4.16
C ASN A 124 -1.95 61.70 5.29
N SER A 125 -0.78 62.05 5.82
CA SER A 125 -0.49 63.22 6.66
C SER A 125 0.56 64.08 5.91
N GLU A 126 0.83 65.29 6.40
CA GLU A 126 1.84 66.20 5.84
C GLU A 126 3.25 65.57 5.75
N SER A 127 3.59 64.64 6.64
CA SER A 127 4.93 64.05 6.74
C SER A 127 5.03 62.56 6.39
N SER A 128 3.91 61.85 6.23
CA SER A 128 3.89 60.40 5.99
C SER A 128 2.60 59.92 5.32
N PHE A 129 2.62 58.72 4.73
CA PHE A 129 1.42 58.06 4.23
C PHE A 129 1.47 56.56 4.54
N ALA A 130 0.30 55.93 4.60
CA ALA A 130 0.12 54.51 4.77
C ALA A 130 -0.98 54.00 3.84
N PHE A 131 -0.91 52.75 3.43
CA PHE A 131 -1.98 52.07 2.69
C PHE A 131 -2.62 51.01 3.59
N SER A 132 -3.95 50.87 3.50
CA SER A 132 -4.69 49.78 4.14
C SER A 132 -4.34 48.44 3.50
N ARG A 133 -4.80 47.33 4.10
CA ARG A 133 -4.90 46.06 3.37
C ARG A 133 -5.89 46.20 2.22
N TRP A 134 -5.72 45.36 1.21
CA TRP A 134 -6.72 45.20 0.15
C TRP A 134 -7.98 44.55 0.72
N ALA A 135 -9.13 45.16 0.44
CA ALA A 135 -10.44 44.56 0.68
C ALA A 135 -11.05 44.13 -0.66
N ARG A 136 -11.40 42.84 -0.78
CA ARG A 136 -12.12 42.31 -1.93
C ARG A 136 -13.62 42.50 -1.71
N LEU A 137 -14.26 43.15 -2.67
CA LEU A 137 -15.71 43.19 -2.80
C LEU A 137 -16.12 42.23 -3.90
N ASP A 138 -16.90 41.21 -3.54
CA ASP A 138 -17.56 40.32 -4.50
C ASP A 138 -19.04 40.64 -4.58
N VAL A 139 -19.61 40.67 -5.78
CA VAL A 139 -21.03 41.00 -5.99
C VAL A 139 -21.65 39.83 -6.73
N CYS A 140 -22.36 38.97 -6.01
CA CYS A 140 -22.92 37.74 -6.55
C CYS A 140 -24.14 38.06 -7.42
N ASP A 141 -24.01 37.88 -8.73
CA ASP A 141 -25.08 38.13 -9.68
C ASP A 141 -26.10 36.97 -9.65
N LEU A 142 -27.35 37.27 -9.26
CA LEU A 142 -28.43 36.29 -9.17
C LEU A 142 -29.25 36.31 -10.46
N GLN A 143 -28.67 35.91 -11.60
CA GLN A 143 -29.42 35.89 -12.87
C GLN A 143 -30.43 34.72 -12.97
N ASP A 144 -30.27 33.66 -12.16
CA ASP A 144 -31.12 32.44 -12.22
C ASP A 144 -31.83 32.07 -10.90
N ALA A 145 -31.81 32.93 -9.88
CA ALA A 145 -32.48 32.65 -8.61
C ALA A 145 -33.89 33.28 -8.56
N SER A 146 -34.89 32.48 -8.17
CA SER A 146 -36.28 32.92 -7.96
C SER A 146 -36.34 34.21 -7.11
N PRO A 147 -36.99 35.29 -7.59
CA PRO A 147 -36.94 36.63 -6.98
C PRO A 147 -37.88 36.74 -5.76
N GLY A 148 -37.68 35.89 -4.75
CA GLY A 148 -38.67 35.68 -3.69
C GLY A 148 -38.33 36.21 -2.31
N ASN A 149 -37.08 36.18 -1.83
CA ASN A 149 -36.86 36.13 -0.37
C ASN A 149 -35.62 36.88 0.18
N PHE A 150 -35.11 37.90 -0.51
CA PHE A 150 -33.87 38.60 -0.10
C PHE A 150 -34.06 40.04 0.40
N ILE A 151 -35.29 40.46 0.69
CA ILE A 151 -35.55 41.79 1.26
C ILE A 151 -35.47 41.70 2.80
N GLY A 152 -34.48 42.36 3.41
CA GLY A 152 -34.39 42.56 4.87
C GLY A 152 -33.44 41.63 5.65
N LEU A 153 -32.45 41.00 5.00
CA LEU A 153 -31.52 40.09 5.65
C LEU A 153 -30.36 40.82 6.37
N PRO A 154 -29.89 40.32 7.53
CA PRO A 154 -28.77 40.90 8.24
C PRO A 154 -27.49 40.83 7.40
N GLU A 155 -26.89 41.99 7.12
CA GLU A 155 -25.82 42.24 6.14
C GLU A 155 -24.48 41.51 6.41
N LYS A 156 -24.34 40.84 7.56
CA LYS A 156 -23.08 40.21 8.00
C LYS A 156 -23.07 38.69 8.03
N LYS A 157 -24.23 38.04 7.89
CA LYS A 157 -24.32 36.59 8.08
C LYS A 157 -23.86 35.82 6.84
N LEU A 158 -23.12 34.73 7.02
CA LEU A 158 -22.79 33.81 5.93
C LEU A 158 -24.08 33.17 5.40
N ARG A 159 -24.26 33.10 4.09
CA ARG A 159 -25.41 32.42 3.48
C ARG A 159 -25.15 31.99 2.04
N ILE A 160 -25.44 30.74 1.75
CA ILE A 160 -25.47 30.22 0.38
C ILE A 160 -26.73 30.77 -0.33
N CYS A 161 -26.50 31.46 -1.45
CA CYS A 161 -27.53 32.10 -2.28
C CYS A 161 -27.69 31.40 -3.64
N ILE A 162 -26.65 30.72 -4.12
CA ILE A 162 -26.66 29.89 -5.33
C ILE A 162 -26.26 28.48 -4.90
N GLU A 163 -27.18 27.53 -5.12
CA GLU A 163 -26.99 26.12 -4.81
C GLU A 163 -26.58 25.35 -6.07
N PRO A 164 -25.69 24.35 -5.95
CA PRO A 164 -25.33 23.52 -7.10
C PRO A 164 -26.55 22.76 -7.62
N GLN A 165 -26.55 22.52 -8.93
CA GLN A 165 -27.62 21.80 -9.63
C GLN A 165 -27.12 20.42 -10.09
N PRO A 166 -27.97 19.38 -10.04
CA PRO A 166 -27.63 18.07 -10.59
C PRO A 166 -27.46 18.14 -12.11
N GLN A 167 -26.51 17.38 -12.65
CA GLN A 167 -26.22 17.38 -14.09
C GLN A 167 -26.14 15.95 -14.64
N ASN A 168 -26.76 15.75 -15.79
CA ASN A 168 -26.67 14.51 -16.57
C ASN A 168 -25.84 14.80 -17.82
N LEU A 169 -24.60 14.31 -17.85
CA LEU A 169 -23.61 14.64 -18.88
C LEU A 169 -23.26 13.39 -19.70
N SER A 170 -22.65 13.56 -20.86
CA SER A 170 -22.02 12.47 -21.62
C SER A 170 -20.51 12.53 -21.42
N VAL A 171 -19.81 11.41 -21.65
CA VAL A 171 -18.34 11.39 -21.56
C VAL A 171 -17.75 12.41 -22.54
N GLY A 172 -16.89 13.30 -22.03
CA GLY A 172 -16.27 14.39 -22.78
C GLY A 172 -16.99 15.74 -22.69
N ASP A 173 -18.19 15.80 -22.11
CA ASP A 173 -18.89 17.07 -21.85
C ASP A 173 -18.20 17.87 -20.73
N ALA A 174 -18.44 19.19 -20.67
CA ALA A 174 -17.92 20.02 -19.59
C ALA A 174 -18.86 19.98 -18.37
N LEU A 175 -18.34 19.64 -17.19
CA LEU A 175 -19.04 19.78 -15.92
C LEU A 175 -18.76 21.14 -15.32
N VAL A 176 -19.81 21.86 -14.94
CA VAL A 176 -19.72 23.16 -14.28
C VAL A 176 -20.63 23.16 -13.06
N LEU A 177 -20.06 23.12 -11.86
CA LEU A 177 -20.81 23.23 -10.61
C LEU A 177 -20.58 24.60 -10.00
N GLU A 178 -21.65 25.26 -9.58
CA GLU A 178 -21.60 26.59 -8.98
C GLU A 178 -22.22 26.58 -7.58
N CYS A 179 -21.53 27.19 -6.64
CA CYS A 179 -22.01 27.47 -5.29
C CYS A 179 -21.63 28.91 -4.96
N GLY A 180 -22.62 29.77 -4.76
CA GLY A 180 -22.43 31.19 -4.51
C GLY A 180 -22.95 31.58 -3.14
N ALA A 181 -22.16 32.29 -2.36
CA ALA A 181 -22.51 32.72 -1.02
C ALA A 181 -22.16 34.19 -0.76
N VAL A 182 -22.93 34.79 0.14
CA VAL A 182 -22.71 36.15 0.66
C VAL A 182 -22.25 36.09 2.11
N GLY A 183 -21.50 37.10 2.55
CA GLY A 183 -20.99 37.18 3.92
C GLY A 183 -19.93 38.27 4.12
N ASN A 184 -19.79 38.71 5.36
CA ASN A 184 -18.73 39.59 5.84
C ASN A 184 -18.20 39.06 7.19
N PRO A 185 -17.02 38.41 7.24
CA PRO A 185 -15.97 38.35 6.21
C PRO A 185 -16.31 37.51 4.96
N ILE A 186 -15.60 37.77 3.86
CA ILE A 186 -15.81 37.12 2.55
C ILE A 186 -15.80 35.59 2.65
N PRO A 187 -16.74 34.88 2.01
CA PRO A 187 -16.80 33.43 2.04
C PRO A 187 -15.65 32.75 1.26
N HIS A 188 -15.17 31.63 1.82
CA HIS A 188 -14.28 30.65 1.19
C HIS A 188 -15.05 29.37 0.86
N TYR A 189 -14.54 28.62 -0.12
CA TYR A 189 -15.21 27.45 -0.69
C TYR A 189 -14.29 26.24 -0.66
N GLN A 190 -14.87 25.07 -0.45
CA GLN A 190 -14.21 23.78 -0.65
C GLN A 190 -15.23 22.79 -1.22
N TRP A 191 -15.03 22.36 -2.46
CA TRP A 191 -15.85 21.31 -3.07
C TRP A 191 -15.46 19.94 -2.57
N PHE A 192 -16.46 19.10 -2.44
CA PHE A 192 -16.35 17.69 -2.09
C PHE A 192 -17.00 16.84 -3.15
N ARG A 193 -16.37 15.71 -3.46
CA ARG A 193 -16.95 14.63 -4.26
C ARG A 193 -16.92 13.35 -3.44
N ASN A 194 -18.08 12.73 -3.27
CA ASN A 194 -18.25 11.48 -2.52
C ASN A 194 -17.66 11.55 -1.09
N GLY A 195 -17.68 12.74 -0.47
CA GLY A 195 -17.15 12.98 0.88
C GLY A 195 -15.67 13.34 0.96
N PHE A 196 -14.93 13.39 -0.16
CA PHE A 196 -13.52 13.80 -0.19
C PHE A 196 -13.35 15.21 -0.79
N PRO A 197 -12.44 16.05 -0.25
CA PRO A 197 -12.20 17.39 -0.77
C PRO A 197 -11.47 17.35 -2.12
N LEU A 198 -11.92 18.16 -3.07
CA LEU A 198 -11.29 18.33 -4.38
C LEU A 198 -10.14 19.34 -4.30
N ALA A 199 -8.96 18.98 -4.82
CA ALA A 199 -7.76 19.80 -4.71
C ALA A 199 -7.87 21.16 -5.45
N ASP A 200 -8.63 21.20 -6.54
CA ASP A 200 -8.97 22.37 -7.35
C ASP A 200 -10.37 22.95 -6.99
N GLY A 201 -10.96 22.49 -5.89
CA GLY A 201 -12.28 22.85 -5.40
C GLY A 201 -12.33 24.09 -4.49
N SER A 202 -11.34 24.97 -4.51
CA SER A 202 -11.26 26.12 -3.58
C SER A 202 -12.01 27.39 -4.05
N LYS A 203 -12.75 27.28 -5.16
CA LYS A 203 -13.49 28.38 -5.81
C LYS A 203 -14.99 28.14 -5.74
N ASN A 204 -15.75 29.23 -5.90
CA ASN A 204 -17.22 29.20 -5.99
C ASN A 204 -17.74 28.40 -7.22
N VAL A 205 -16.93 28.31 -8.28
CA VAL A 205 -17.21 27.47 -9.46
C VAL A 205 -16.17 26.36 -9.57
N TYR A 206 -16.63 25.12 -9.65
CA TYR A 206 -15.83 23.93 -9.97
C TYR A 206 -16.10 23.51 -11.41
N MET A 207 -15.05 23.35 -12.21
CA MET A 207 -15.18 23.06 -13.64
C MET A 207 -14.23 21.96 -14.10
N VAL A 208 -14.77 21.03 -14.89
CA VAL A 208 -14.01 19.98 -15.58
C VAL A 208 -14.31 20.10 -17.07
N ALA A 209 -13.29 20.34 -17.89
CA ALA A 209 -13.46 20.60 -19.31
C ALA A 209 -13.94 19.39 -20.13
N GLY A 210 -13.64 18.17 -19.68
CA GLY A 210 -14.10 16.93 -20.29
C GLY A 210 -14.29 15.86 -19.23
N VAL A 211 -15.55 15.52 -18.93
CA VAL A 211 -15.87 14.54 -17.89
C VAL A 211 -15.69 13.11 -18.37
N GLY A 212 -14.83 12.36 -17.70
CA GLY A 212 -14.86 10.89 -17.71
C GLY A 212 -15.70 10.32 -16.56
N VAL A 213 -15.86 9.00 -16.55
CA VAL A 213 -16.66 8.25 -15.55
C VAL A 213 -16.22 8.53 -14.11
N GLU A 214 -14.93 8.84 -13.91
CA GLU A 214 -14.35 9.25 -12.64
C GLU A 214 -14.94 10.54 -12.06
N HIS A 215 -15.62 11.36 -12.87
CA HIS A 215 -16.28 12.58 -12.45
C HIS A 215 -17.74 12.36 -12.02
N GLN A 216 -18.25 11.14 -12.09
CA GLN A 216 -19.58 10.80 -11.57
C GLN A 216 -19.57 10.77 -10.03
N GLY A 217 -20.66 11.25 -9.42
CA GLY A 217 -20.89 11.07 -7.98
C GLY A 217 -21.65 12.22 -7.32
N THR A 218 -21.68 12.16 -5.99
CA THR A 218 -22.33 13.17 -5.17
C THR A 218 -21.39 14.34 -4.90
N TYR A 219 -21.76 15.53 -5.34
CA TYR A 219 -21.03 16.76 -5.11
C TYR A 219 -21.74 17.66 -4.11
N TRP A 220 -20.96 18.35 -3.29
CA TRP A 220 -21.43 19.44 -2.44
C TRP A 220 -20.28 20.40 -2.15
N CYS A 221 -20.61 21.62 -1.76
CA CYS A 221 -19.64 22.65 -1.44
C CYS A 221 -19.77 23.02 0.05
N HIS A 222 -18.65 22.97 0.76
CA HIS A 222 -18.53 23.57 2.08
C HIS A 222 -18.15 25.04 1.91
N VAL A 223 -18.94 25.94 2.50
CA VAL A 223 -18.70 27.37 2.45
C VAL A 223 -18.44 27.86 3.87
N PHE A 224 -17.34 28.59 4.08
CA PHE A 224 -16.95 29.02 5.42
C PHE A 224 -16.26 30.38 5.39
N ASN A 225 -16.31 31.10 6.52
CA ASN A 225 -15.45 32.23 6.81
C ASN A 225 -14.88 32.09 8.22
N GLU A 226 -14.19 33.11 8.75
CA GLU A 226 -13.58 33.04 10.09
C GLU A 226 -14.61 32.97 11.25
N GLN A 227 -15.91 33.09 10.97
CA GLN A 227 -16.97 33.21 11.99
C GLN A 227 -18.04 32.10 11.87
N GLU A 228 -18.36 31.65 10.67
CA GLU A 228 -19.46 30.75 10.37
C GLU A 228 -19.11 29.81 9.20
N ASP A 229 -19.79 28.66 9.14
CA ASP A 229 -19.72 27.69 8.05
C ASP A 229 -21.12 27.16 7.68
N GLN A 230 -21.31 26.80 6.41
CA GLN A 230 -22.53 26.21 5.85
C GLN A 230 -22.20 25.26 4.70
N ASP A 231 -22.92 24.14 4.65
CA ASP A 231 -22.84 23.18 3.55
C ASP A 231 -23.95 23.43 2.52
N SER A 232 -23.60 23.33 1.24
CA SER A 232 -24.57 23.33 0.15
C SER A 232 -25.39 22.04 0.14
N LYS A 233 -26.46 22.03 -0.67
CA LYS A 233 -27.14 20.78 -1.01
C LYS A 233 -26.19 19.81 -1.71
N LYS A 234 -26.37 18.52 -1.40
CA LYS A 234 -25.72 17.41 -2.11
C LYS A 234 -26.47 17.16 -3.41
N ILE A 235 -25.75 17.18 -4.53
CA ILE A 235 -26.30 16.91 -5.87
C ILE A 235 -25.57 15.76 -6.53
N GLU A 236 -26.27 15.08 -7.44
CA GLU A 236 -25.70 13.99 -8.23
C GLU A 236 -25.28 14.51 -9.61
N VAL A 237 -24.06 14.17 -10.00
CA VAL A 237 -23.60 14.28 -11.39
C VAL A 237 -23.57 12.87 -11.96
N LEU A 238 -24.37 12.62 -13.00
CA LEU A 238 -24.54 11.32 -13.64
C LEU A 238 -24.06 11.37 -15.08
N LEU A 239 -23.43 10.28 -15.56
CA LEU A 239 -23.08 10.16 -16.98
C LEU A 239 -24.04 9.24 -17.72
N ASN A 240 -24.60 9.73 -18.82
CA ASN A 240 -25.48 8.96 -19.70
C ASN A 240 -24.65 8.23 -20.76
N PHE A 241 -24.62 6.91 -20.68
CA PHE A 241 -24.07 6.07 -21.74
C PHE A 241 -25.14 5.90 -22.84
N ARG A 242 -24.89 6.40 -24.03
CA ARG A 242 -25.73 6.07 -25.20
C ARG A 242 -25.45 4.62 -25.61
N VAL A 243 -26.19 3.69 -25.02
CA VAL A 243 -26.23 2.29 -25.47
C VAL A 243 -27.18 2.19 -26.66
N LEU A 244 -26.64 1.77 -27.82
CA LEU A 244 -27.46 1.33 -28.94
C LEU A 244 -28.08 -0.04 -28.59
N ASN A 245 -29.41 -0.06 -28.55
CA ASN A 245 -30.36 -1.18 -28.44
C ASN A 245 -30.84 -1.61 -27.02
N PRO A 246 -32.18 -1.58 -26.77
CA PRO A 246 -32.78 -2.02 -25.52
C PRO A 246 -33.36 -3.44 -25.66
N GLY A 247 -33.04 -4.32 -24.71
CA GLY A 247 -33.66 -5.63 -24.63
C GLY A 247 -33.22 -6.41 -23.40
N ASN A 248 -33.94 -6.18 -22.29
CA ASN A 248 -33.86 -6.88 -21.01
C ASN A 248 -32.57 -6.72 -20.20
N ILE A 249 -32.69 -6.06 -19.03
CA ILE A 249 -32.30 -6.59 -17.72
C ILE A 249 -32.97 -5.70 -16.64
N ASN A 250 -33.58 -6.34 -15.65
CA ASN A 250 -34.09 -5.71 -14.43
C ASN A 250 -32.97 -4.94 -13.72
N LEU A 251 -33.12 -3.61 -13.62
CA LEU A 251 -32.13 -2.73 -13.00
C LEU A 251 -32.37 -2.68 -11.47
N LEU A 252 -31.84 -3.67 -10.76
CA LEU A 252 -31.66 -3.61 -9.31
C LEU A 252 -30.28 -2.99 -9.03
N CYS A 253 -30.29 -1.79 -8.43
CA CYS A 253 -29.24 -1.19 -7.60
C CYS A 253 -27.79 -1.68 -7.86
N LEU A 254 -27.12 -1.12 -8.89
CA LEU A 254 -25.68 -1.27 -9.05
C LEU A 254 -24.98 -0.28 -8.11
N SER A 255 -24.53 -0.75 -6.96
CA SER A 255 -23.35 -0.18 -6.32
C SER A 255 -22.24 -0.13 -7.37
N SER A 256 -21.51 0.98 -7.48
CA SER A 256 -20.31 1.04 -8.31
C SER A 256 -19.26 0.12 -7.67
N ALA A 257 -19.31 -1.18 -7.99
CA ALA A 257 -18.28 -2.13 -7.62
C ALA A 257 -17.00 -1.71 -8.36
N PHE A 258 -15.92 -1.49 -7.61
CA PHE A 258 -14.59 -1.40 -8.22
C PHE A 258 -14.35 -2.72 -8.95
N ALA A 259 -13.65 -2.68 -10.08
CA ALA A 259 -13.39 -3.87 -10.86
C ALA A 259 -11.88 -4.07 -11.01
N ALA A 260 -11.48 -5.34 -11.01
CA ALA A 260 -10.10 -5.76 -11.21
C ALA A 260 -9.88 -6.08 -12.69
N THR A 261 -8.72 -5.73 -13.25
CA THR A 261 -8.38 -6.18 -14.62
C THR A 261 -8.22 -7.70 -14.68
N ASP A 262 -7.74 -8.28 -13.60
CA ASP A 262 -7.61 -9.72 -13.36
C ASP A 262 -7.39 -9.95 -11.85
N LYS A 263 -7.55 -11.18 -11.38
CA LYS A 263 -7.29 -11.54 -9.98
C LYS A 263 -6.34 -12.73 -9.92
N VAL A 264 -5.16 -12.54 -9.36
CA VAL A 264 -4.08 -13.54 -9.35
C VAL A 264 -3.55 -13.73 -7.94
N ALA A 265 -3.38 -14.98 -7.52
CA ALA A 265 -2.84 -15.30 -6.21
C ALA A 265 -1.72 -16.35 -6.26
N LEU A 266 -0.68 -16.13 -5.47
CA LEU A 266 0.37 -17.12 -5.18
C LEU A 266 0.29 -17.50 -3.70
N LEU A 267 0.08 -18.78 -3.44
CA LEU A 267 0.00 -19.35 -2.09
C LEU A 267 1.17 -20.33 -1.90
N ILE A 268 1.98 -20.11 -0.87
CA ILE A 268 3.11 -20.97 -0.52
C ILE A 268 2.94 -21.49 0.91
N GLY A 269 2.99 -22.82 1.08
CA GLY A 269 2.95 -23.50 2.37
C GLY A 269 4.21 -24.33 2.60
N ASN A 270 5.09 -23.88 3.49
CA ASN A 270 6.33 -24.60 3.82
C ASN A 270 6.20 -25.30 5.17
N MET A 271 6.43 -26.61 5.19
CA MET A 271 6.20 -27.51 6.33
C MET A 271 7.41 -28.40 6.64
N SER A 272 7.98 -29.02 5.61
CA SER A 272 8.97 -30.10 5.73
C SER A 272 10.40 -29.56 5.75
N TYR A 273 10.71 -28.64 6.66
CA TYR A 273 12.04 -28.05 6.79
C TYR A 273 13.11 -29.10 7.10
N TRP A 274 14.26 -28.98 6.43
CA TRP A 274 15.35 -29.95 6.57
C TRP A 274 16.12 -29.76 7.89
N ASN A 275 16.33 -28.50 8.29
CA ASN A 275 17.19 -28.14 9.41
C ASN A 275 16.45 -27.42 10.55
N HIS A 276 15.12 -27.33 10.48
CA HIS A 276 14.24 -26.57 11.39
C HIS A 276 13.00 -27.38 11.77
N PRO A 277 12.26 -26.99 12.83
CA PRO A 277 11.03 -27.69 13.23
C PRO A 277 10.02 -27.79 12.10
N LYS A 278 9.42 -28.98 11.92
CA LYS A 278 8.39 -29.20 10.92
C LYS A 278 7.04 -28.61 11.37
N LEU A 279 6.28 -28.12 10.41
CA LEU A 279 4.91 -27.61 10.61
C LEU A 279 3.89 -28.57 10.00
N LYS A 280 2.60 -28.42 10.34
CA LYS A 280 1.52 -29.28 9.82
C LYS A 280 0.34 -28.51 9.23
N ALA A 281 -0.02 -27.38 9.82
CA ALA A 281 -1.16 -26.57 9.40
C ALA A 281 -1.04 -25.97 7.98
N PRO A 282 0.15 -25.58 7.47
CA PRO A 282 0.24 -24.90 6.18
C PRO A 282 -0.41 -25.64 5.01
N MET A 283 -0.40 -26.98 5.00
CA MET A 283 -1.10 -27.78 3.98
C MET A 283 -2.60 -27.49 3.95
N VAL A 284 -3.25 -27.56 5.11
CA VAL A 284 -4.70 -27.34 5.24
C VAL A 284 -5.03 -25.89 4.94
N ASP A 285 -4.21 -24.96 5.44
CA ASP A 285 -4.45 -23.54 5.29
C ASP A 285 -4.36 -23.09 3.83
N VAL A 286 -3.32 -23.53 3.12
CA VAL A 286 -3.16 -23.24 1.69
C VAL A 286 -4.29 -23.88 0.88
N TYR A 287 -4.70 -25.10 1.20
CA TYR A 287 -5.77 -25.78 0.47
C TYR A 287 -7.12 -25.06 0.63
N GLU A 288 -7.51 -24.73 1.86
CA GLU A 288 -8.76 -24.02 2.12
C GLU A 288 -8.76 -22.63 1.47
N LEU A 289 -7.68 -21.86 1.63
CA LEU A 289 -7.57 -20.54 1.03
C LEU A 289 -7.60 -20.60 -0.50
N THR A 290 -6.96 -21.61 -1.11
CA THR A 290 -7.01 -21.84 -2.56
C THR A 290 -8.46 -21.96 -3.04
N ASN A 291 -9.27 -22.75 -2.33
CA ASN A 291 -10.66 -23.00 -2.72
C ASN A 291 -11.56 -21.77 -2.50
N LEU A 292 -11.31 -20.98 -1.45
CA LEU A 292 -12.06 -19.73 -1.23
C LEU A 292 -11.69 -18.67 -2.26
N LEU A 293 -10.41 -18.50 -2.58
CA LEU A 293 -9.98 -17.54 -3.61
C LEU A 293 -10.46 -17.94 -5.00
N ARG A 294 -10.52 -19.23 -5.33
CA ARG A 294 -11.15 -19.71 -6.58
C ARG A 294 -12.64 -19.36 -6.66
N GLN A 295 -13.38 -19.40 -5.55
CA GLN A 295 -14.77 -18.94 -5.51
C GLN A 295 -14.91 -17.42 -5.73
N LEU A 296 -13.84 -16.67 -5.46
CA LEU A 296 -13.72 -15.26 -5.74
C LEU A 296 -13.05 -15.00 -7.10
N ASP A 297 -13.10 -15.93 -8.05
CA ASP A 297 -12.56 -15.79 -9.41
C ASP A 297 -11.04 -15.48 -9.48
N PHE A 298 -10.26 -15.85 -8.46
CA PHE A 298 -8.80 -15.76 -8.54
C PHE A 298 -8.20 -16.91 -9.34
N LYS A 299 -7.21 -16.56 -10.16
CA LYS A 299 -6.22 -17.48 -10.71
C LYS A 299 -5.18 -17.78 -9.64
N VAL A 300 -5.38 -18.90 -8.94
CA VAL A 300 -4.51 -19.30 -7.82
C VAL A 300 -3.44 -20.27 -8.30
N VAL A 301 -2.19 -20.06 -7.88
CA VAL A 301 -1.11 -21.06 -7.91
C VAL A 301 -0.80 -21.41 -6.46
N SER A 302 -0.93 -22.69 -6.07
CA SER A 302 -0.70 -23.15 -4.71
C SER A 302 0.42 -24.18 -4.65
N LEU A 303 1.42 -23.93 -3.82
CA LEU A 303 2.67 -24.70 -3.80
C LEU A 303 3.06 -25.07 -2.36
N LEU A 304 3.53 -26.30 -2.18
CA LEU A 304 4.02 -26.80 -0.91
C LEU A 304 5.52 -27.08 -0.93
N ASP A 305 6.15 -26.90 0.23
CA ASP A 305 7.53 -27.34 0.53
C ASP A 305 8.56 -26.89 -0.52
N LEU A 306 8.67 -25.58 -0.72
CA LEU A 306 9.56 -24.99 -1.71
C LEU A 306 10.94 -24.66 -1.15
N THR A 307 11.97 -24.96 -1.95
CA THR A 307 13.35 -24.48 -1.71
C THR A 307 13.50 -22.99 -2.03
N GLU A 308 14.62 -22.37 -1.65
CA GLU A 308 14.88 -20.95 -1.93
C GLU A 308 14.77 -20.63 -3.42
N SER A 309 15.41 -21.46 -4.25
CA SER A 309 15.37 -21.30 -5.71
C SER A 309 13.96 -21.47 -6.27
N GLU A 310 13.21 -22.46 -5.76
CA GLU A 310 11.84 -22.71 -6.20
C GLU A 310 10.90 -21.57 -5.79
N MET A 311 11.02 -21.03 -4.57
CA MET A 311 10.26 -19.87 -4.12
C MET A 311 10.53 -18.65 -5.00
N ARG A 312 11.80 -18.36 -5.32
CA ARG A 312 12.17 -17.24 -6.21
C ARG A 312 11.55 -17.40 -7.59
N ASN A 313 11.62 -18.60 -8.16
CA ASN A 313 11.04 -18.89 -9.48
C ASN A 313 9.50 -18.82 -9.46
N ALA A 314 8.85 -19.32 -8.40
CA ALA A 314 7.41 -19.18 -8.23
C ALA A 314 6.96 -17.71 -8.13
N VAL A 315 7.71 -16.88 -7.39
CA VAL A 315 7.47 -15.44 -7.31
C VAL A 315 7.66 -14.77 -8.68
N ASN A 316 8.68 -15.15 -9.45
CA ASN A 316 8.88 -14.61 -10.79
C ASN A 316 7.72 -14.94 -11.73
N GLU A 317 7.26 -16.19 -11.75
CA GLU A 317 6.09 -16.60 -12.54
C GLU A 317 4.82 -15.86 -12.09
N PHE A 318 4.65 -15.65 -10.79
CA PHE A 318 3.57 -14.81 -10.27
C PHE A 318 3.65 -13.36 -10.77
N LEU A 319 4.83 -12.74 -10.73
CA LEU A 319 5.05 -11.37 -11.22
C LEU A 319 4.81 -11.23 -12.73
N LEU A 320 5.01 -12.29 -13.52
CA LEU A 320 4.68 -12.31 -14.96
C LEU A 320 3.17 -12.29 -15.23
N LEU A 321 2.35 -12.71 -14.27
CA LEU A 321 0.89 -12.68 -14.37
C LEU A 321 0.29 -11.34 -13.89
N LEU A 322 1.11 -10.45 -13.33
CA LEU A 322 0.68 -9.14 -12.86
C LEU A 322 0.91 -8.08 -13.92
N ASP A 323 -0.12 -7.27 -14.14
CA ASP A 323 -0.12 -6.11 -15.01
C ASP A 323 -0.98 -5.00 -14.41
N LYS A 324 -1.11 -3.90 -15.16
CA LYS A 324 -1.88 -2.73 -14.73
C LYS A 324 -3.31 -3.11 -14.32
N GLY A 325 -3.71 -2.70 -13.12
CA GLY A 325 -5.07 -2.93 -12.60
C GLY A 325 -5.36 -4.34 -12.10
N VAL A 326 -4.42 -5.30 -12.21
CA VAL A 326 -4.55 -6.66 -11.66
C VAL A 326 -4.51 -6.62 -10.13
N TYR A 327 -5.34 -7.42 -9.48
CA TYR A 327 -5.26 -7.64 -8.04
C TYR A 327 -4.32 -8.81 -7.77
N GLY A 328 -3.18 -8.52 -7.14
CA GLY A 328 -2.19 -9.50 -6.75
C GLY A 328 -2.30 -9.83 -5.27
N LEU A 329 -2.39 -11.12 -4.94
CA LEU A 329 -2.39 -11.62 -3.56
C LEU A 329 -1.26 -12.62 -3.35
N LEU A 330 -0.39 -12.38 -2.37
CA LEU A 330 0.59 -13.34 -1.89
C LEU A 330 0.18 -13.83 -0.49
N TYR A 331 0.03 -15.14 -0.35
CA TYR A 331 -0.15 -15.79 0.94
C TYR A 331 1.04 -16.71 1.22
N TYR A 332 1.57 -16.60 2.43
CA TYR A 332 2.66 -17.46 2.88
C TYR A 332 2.35 -18.01 4.28
N ALA A 333 2.43 -19.34 4.41
CA ALA A 333 2.36 -20.05 5.68
C ALA A 333 3.64 -20.85 5.90
N GLY A 334 4.36 -20.57 6.98
CA GLY A 334 5.64 -21.21 7.27
C GLY A 334 6.49 -20.46 8.30
N HIS A 335 7.75 -20.85 8.43
CA HIS A 335 8.73 -20.11 9.21
C HIS A 335 9.01 -18.76 8.56
N GLY A 336 9.15 -17.75 9.40
CA GLY A 336 9.42 -16.39 8.99
C GLY A 336 10.05 -15.60 10.12
N TYR A 337 10.66 -14.49 9.75
CA TYR A 337 11.22 -13.55 10.71
C TYR A 337 11.09 -12.11 10.21
N GLU A 338 11.29 -11.15 11.10
CA GLU A 338 11.28 -9.74 10.74
C GLU A 338 12.45 -8.99 11.38
N ASN A 339 13.31 -8.43 10.53
CA ASN A 339 14.43 -7.59 10.96
C ASN A 339 14.23 -6.16 10.43
N TYR A 340 14.23 -5.18 11.34
CA TYR A 340 14.12 -3.76 11.01
C TYR A 340 12.88 -3.40 10.16
N GLY A 341 11.76 -4.12 10.36
CA GLY A 341 10.52 -3.92 9.61
C GLY A 341 10.46 -4.62 8.25
N ASN A 342 11.53 -5.33 7.84
CA ASN A 342 11.52 -6.17 6.65
C ASN A 342 11.17 -7.61 7.03
N SER A 343 10.16 -8.15 6.37
CA SER A 343 9.63 -9.49 6.63
C SER A 343 10.28 -10.48 5.66
N PHE A 344 10.74 -11.62 6.18
CA PHE A 344 11.43 -12.66 5.41
C PHE A 344 10.72 -13.99 5.53
N MET A 345 10.48 -14.62 4.38
CA MET A 345 9.93 -15.98 4.27
C MET A 345 11.09 -16.97 4.21
N VAL A 346 11.06 -18.01 5.07
CA VAL A 346 12.14 -19.00 5.20
C VAL A 346 11.82 -20.25 4.34
N PRO A 347 12.68 -20.62 3.38
CA PRO A 347 12.50 -21.83 2.57
C PRO A 347 12.75 -23.14 3.33
N VAL A 348 12.28 -24.28 2.81
CA VAL A 348 12.46 -25.59 3.47
C VAL A 348 13.92 -26.06 3.55
N ASP A 349 14.75 -25.61 2.63
CA ASP A 349 16.18 -25.92 2.53
C ASP A 349 17.09 -24.95 3.30
N ALA A 350 16.51 -24.00 4.05
CA ALA A 350 17.29 -23.02 4.82
C ALA A 350 18.27 -23.72 5.79
N PRO A 351 19.55 -23.27 5.84
CA PRO A 351 20.52 -23.81 6.78
C PRO A 351 20.17 -23.43 8.22
N ASN A 352 20.84 -24.04 9.19
CA ASN A 352 20.71 -23.65 10.59
C ASN A 352 22.10 -23.28 11.16
N PRO A 353 22.38 -22.00 11.47
CA PRO A 353 21.50 -20.83 11.31
C PRO A 353 21.35 -20.36 9.85
N TYR A 354 20.31 -19.57 9.56
CA TYR A 354 20.07 -18.92 8.27
C TYR A 354 20.17 -17.39 8.37
N ARG A 355 20.37 -16.74 7.21
CA ARG A 355 20.42 -15.28 7.04
C ARG A 355 19.49 -14.81 5.92
N SER A 356 19.35 -13.49 5.76
CA SER A 356 18.55 -12.88 4.68
C SER A 356 18.89 -13.38 3.28
N ALA A 357 20.17 -13.72 3.01
CA ALA A 357 20.60 -14.28 1.73
C ALA A 357 19.94 -15.63 1.41
N ASN A 358 19.53 -16.40 2.41
CA ASN A 358 18.88 -17.71 2.26
C ASN A 358 17.34 -17.60 2.24
N CYS A 359 16.79 -16.38 2.24
CA CYS A 359 15.38 -16.12 2.45
C CYS A 359 14.83 -15.14 1.40
N LEU A 360 13.52 -15.03 1.34
CA LEU A 360 12.84 -14.09 0.44
C LEU A 360 12.30 -12.90 1.25
N CYS A 361 12.77 -11.71 0.90
CA CYS A 361 12.28 -10.46 1.48
C CYS A 361 10.96 -10.04 0.82
N VAL A 362 9.89 -9.92 1.61
CA VAL A 362 8.55 -9.60 1.12
C VAL A 362 8.49 -8.18 0.54
N GLN A 363 9.21 -7.23 1.13
CA GLN A 363 9.26 -5.84 0.65
C GLN A 363 9.88 -5.74 -0.76
N ASN A 364 10.83 -6.61 -1.12
CA ASN A 364 11.35 -6.69 -2.49
C ASN A 364 10.28 -7.16 -3.48
N ILE A 365 9.47 -8.14 -3.08
CA ILE A 365 8.37 -8.64 -3.92
C ILE A 365 7.35 -7.52 -4.13
N LEU A 366 6.97 -6.80 -3.07
CA LEU A 366 6.07 -5.66 -3.16
C LEU A 366 6.59 -4.59 -4.14
N LYS A 367 7.88 -4.25 -4.09
CA LYS A 367 8.49 -3.29 -5.03
C LYS A 367 8.29 -3.75 -6.48
N LEU A 368 8.56 -5.02 -6.78
CA LEU A 368 8.37 -5.60 -8.11
C LEU A 368 6.89 -5.64 -8.53
N MET A 369 5.96 -5.87 -7.61
CA MET A 369 4.52 -5.78 -7.89
C MET A 369 4.10 -4.34 -8.23
N GLN A 370 4.64 -3.32 -7.55
CA GLN A 370 4.36 -1.92 -7.85
C GLN A 370 4.86 -1.50 -9.24
N GLU A 371 5.98 -2.08 -9.69
CA GLU A 371 6.50 -1.86 -11.05
C GLU A 371 5.54 -2.38 -12.14
N LYS A 372 4.64 -3.30 -11.79
CA LYS A 372 3.58 -3.82 -12.67
C LYS A 372 2.29 -2.99 -12.66
N GLU A 373 2.24 -1.88 -11.91
CA GLU A 373 1.05 -1.01 -11.80
C GLU A 373 -0.23 -1.75 -11.36
N THR A 374 -0.10 -2.76 -10.50
CA THR A 374 -1.23 -3.53 -9.96
C THR A 374 -2.31 -2.64 -9.35
N GLY A 375 -3.57 -3.06 -9.43
CA GLY A 375 -4.72 -2.35 -8.86
C GLY A 375 -4.85 -2.55 -7.35
N LEU A 376 -4.42 -3.70 -6.83
CA LEU A 376 -4.42 -4.03 -5.41
C LEU A 376 -3.27 -4.99 -5.10
N ASN A 377 -2.55 -4.75 -4.01
CA ASN A 377 -1.47 -5.61 -3.51
C ASN A 377 -1.82 -6.11 -2.10
N VAL A 378 -2.11 -7.40 -1.96
CA VAL A 378 -2.45 -8.02 -0.68
C VAL A 378 -1.37 -9.02 -0.27
N PHE A 379 -0.82 -8.85 0.92
CA PHE A 379 0.14 -9.77 1.52
C PHE A 379 -0.44 -10.34 2.82
N LEU A 380 -0.69 -11.65 2.84
CA LEU A 380 -1.18 -12.36 4.01
C LEU A 380 -0.06 -13.27 4.52
N LEU A 381 0.56 -12.87 5.64
CA LEU A 381 1.76 -13.54 6.15
C LEU A 381 1.44 -14.30 7.44
N ASP A 382 1.25 -15.61 7.30
CA ASP A 382 1.03 -16.55 8.40
C ASP A 382 2.35 -17.17 8.88
N MET A 383 3.15 -16.33 9.53
CA MET A 383 4.50 -16.66 9.98
C MET A 383 4.86 -15.89 11.24
N CYS A 384 5.86 -16.39 11.97
CA CYS A 384 6.48 -15.65 13.06
C CYS A 384 7.12 -14.35 12.58
N ARG A 385 7.19 -13.35 13.46
CA ARG A 385 7.81 -12.04 13.18
C ARG A 385 8.84 -11.66 14.24
N LYS A 386 9.48 -12.68 14.82
CA LYS A 386 10.63 -12.52 15.72
C LYS A 386 11.83 -12.00 14.94
N ARG A 387 12.74 -11.35 15.65
CA ARG A 387 14.02 -10.93 15.09
C ARG A 387 14.93 -12.16 14.92
N ASN A 388 15.60 -12.27 13.78
CA ASN A 388 16.69 -13.23 13.58
C ASN A 388 18.01 -12.57 14.01
N GLU A 389 18.62 -13.07 15.09
CA GLU A 389 19.88 -12.55 15.63
C GLU A 389 21.10 -12.88 14.78
N TYR A 390 21.01 -13.87 13.87
CA TYR A 390 22.12 -14.26 12.99
C TYR A 390 22.21 -13.42 11.71
N ASP A 391 21.24 -12.52 11.49
CA ASP A 391 21.12 -11.67 10.31
C ASP A 391 21.29 -10.18 10.69
N ASP A 392 22.55 -9.74 10.71
CA ASP A 392 22.91 -8.34 10.99
C ASP A 392 22.73 -7.40 9.79
N THR A 393 22.17 -7.90 8.69
CA THR A 393 22.02 -7.14 7.45
C THR A 393 20.97 -6.05 7.63
N ILE A 394 21.39 -4.79 7.50
CA ILE A 394 20.48 -3.65 7.43
C ILE A 394 20.15 -3.40 5.96
N LEU A 395 18.99 -3.87 5.51
CA LEU A 395 18.51 -3.60 4.16
C LEU A 395 17.93 -2.19 4.09
N ILE A 396 18.66 -1.29 3.44
CA ILE A 396 18.14 0.01 3.02
C ILE A 396 17.50 -0.19 1.65
N LEU A 397 16.20 -0.48 1.66
CA LEU A 397 15.41 -0.55 0.44
C LEU A 397 15.06 0.86 -0.04
N ASP A 398 15.02 1.04 -1.36
CA ASP A 398 14.49 2.28 -1.94
C ASP A 398 13.07 2.53 -1.40
N ALA A 399 12.74 3.81 -1.20
CA ALA A 399 11.41 4.19 -0.77
C ALA A 399 10.36 3.64 -1.75
N LEU A 400 9.43 2.83 -1.23
CA LEU A 400 8.31 2.30 -2.00
C LEU A 400 7.48 3.46 -2.57
N LYS A 401 6.97 3.29 -3.80
CA LYS A 401 6.09 4.30 -4.41
C LYS A 401 4.81 4.41 -3.59
N VAL A 402 4.24 5.60 -3.47
CA VAL A 402 2.94 5.80 -2.80
C VAL A 402 1.83 5.47 -3.78
N THR A 403 1.49 4.18 -3.90
CA THR A 403 0.44 3.68 -4.81
C THR A 403 -0.94 3.61 -4.15
N ALA A 404 -1.03 3.81 -2.83
CA ALA A 404 -2.26 3.81 -2.04
C ALA A 404 -3.18 2.59 -2.25
N ASN A 405 -2.58 1.42 -2.48
CA ASN A 405 -3.28 0.18 -2.83
C ASN A 405 -2.65 -1.08 -2.20
N ILE A 406 -1.94 -0.92 -1.09
CA ILE A 406 -1.21 -2.01 -0.42
C ILE A 406 -1.91 -2.36 0.89
N VAL A 407 -2.08 -3.65 1.14
CA VAL A 407 -2.64 -4.21 2.38
C VAL A 407 -1.79 -5.39 2.83
N PHE A 408 -1.28 -5.32 4.06
CA PHE A 408 -0.67 -6.43 4.77
C PHE A 408 -1.61 -6.90 5.88
N GLY A 409 -1.88 -8.20 5.92
CA GLY A 409 -2.45 -8.91 7.06
C GLY A 409 -1.40 -9.84 7.64
N TYR A 410 -0.83 -9.48 8.79
CA TYR A 410 0.13 -10.31 9.50
C TYR A 410 -0.61 -11.14 10.55
N ALA A 411 -0.42 -12.46 10.55
CA ALA A 411 -1.06 -13.36 11.51
C ALA A 411 -0.67 -13.06 12.98
N THR A 412 0.45 -12.38 13.20
CA THR A 412 0.95 -11.98 14.51
C THR A 412 1.58 -10.58 14.50
N CYS A 413 1.71 -9.95 15.66
CA CYS A 413 2.37 -8.66 15.83
C CYS A 413 3.90 -8.77 15.65
N GLN A 414 4.55 -7.64 15.38
CA GLN A 414 6.02 -7.58 15.32
C GLN A 414 6.66 -8.10 16.62
N GLY A 415 7.65 -8.99 16.50
CA GLY A 415 8.33 -9.62 17.63
C GLY A 415 7.63 -10.83 18.25
N ALA A 416 6.44 -11.21 17.75
CA ALA A 416 5.65 -12.33 18.28
C ALA A 416 5.68 -13.58 17.36
N GLU A 417 5.15 -14.68 17.89
CA GLU A 417 5.00 -15.96 17.16
C GLU A 417 3.60 -16.10 16.57
N ALA A 418 3.50 -16.84 15.48
CA ALA A 418 2.25 -17.35 14.95
C ALA A 418 2.16 -18.85 15.31
N PHE A 419 1.01 -19.30 15.80
CA PHE A 419 0.86 -20.65 16.34
C PHE A 419 -0.03 -21.54 15.45
N GLU A 420 0.34 -22.81 15.38
CA GLU A 420 -0.52 -23.92 14.95
C GLU A 420 -0.88 -24.82 16.13
N ILE A 421 -2.06 -25.45 16.08
CA ILE A 421 -2.53 -26.34 17.16
C ILE A 421 -1.96 -27.74 16.94
N GLN A 422 -0.92 -28.11 17.69
CA GLN A 422 -0.15 -29.36 17.48
C GLN A 422 -0.94 -30.68 17.67
N HIS A 423 -2.08 -30.65 18.37
CA HIS A 423 -2.79 -31.88 18.81
C HIS A 423 -3.98 -32.32 17.94
N TYR A 424 -4.41 -31.54 16.94
CA TYR A 424 -5.62 -31.83 16.17
C TYR A 424 -5.35 -31.95 14.67
N GLY A 425 -4.87 -33.12 14.21
CA GLY A 425 -4.88 -33.57 12.81
C GLY A 425 -4.91 -32.48 11.72
N LEU A 426 -5.97 -32.48 10.91
CA LEU A 426 -6.23 -31.55 9.79
C LEU A 426 -6.86 -30.23 10.24
N ALA A 427 -6.42 -29.66 11.36
CA ALA A 427 -6.89 -28.35 11.79
C ALA A 427 -6.11 -27.22 11.09
N ASN A 428 -6.81 -26.12 10.84
CA ASN A 428 -6.17 -24.89 10.39
C ASN A 428 -5.25 -24.28 11.43
N GLY A 429 -4.29 -23.48 10.94
CA GLY A 429 -3.60 -22.47 11.73
C GLY A 429 -4.60 -21.46 12.31
N ILE A 430 -4.20 -20.77 13.38
CA ILE A 430 -5.08 -19.82 14.07
C ILE A 430 -5.58 -18.73 13.12
N PHE A 431 -4.70 -18.17 12.28
CA PHE A 431 -5.09 -17.09 11.39
C PHE A 431 -6.09 -17.56 10.34
N MET A 432 -5.81 -18.66 9.65
CA MET A 432 -6.72 -19.22 8.65
C MET A 432 -8.07 -19.64 9.24
N LYS A 433 -8.08 -20.18 10.47
CA LYS A 433 -9.31 -20.56 11.19
C LYS A 433 -10.34 -19.42 11.24
N PHE A 434 -9.90 -18.18 11.40
CA PHE A 434 -10.80 -17.01 11.44
C PHE A 434 -10.94 -16.34 10.06
N LEU A 435 -9.86 -16.28 9.28
CA LEU A 435 -9.88 -15.66 7.94
C LEU A 435 -10.91 -16.33 7.03
N LYS A 436 -10.98 -17.67 7.04
CA LYS A 436 -11.84 -18.44 6.14
C LYS A 436 -13.34 -18.14 6.28
N GLU A 437 -13.77 -17.79 7.50
CA GLU A 437 -15.18 -17.49 7.79
C GLU A 437 -15.61 -16.13 7.22
N ARG A 438 -14.65 -15.24 6.94
CA ARG A 438 -14.89 -13.86 6.52
C ARG A 438 -14.49 -13.58 5.07
N LEU A 439 -13.61 -14.40 4.48
CA LEU A 439 -12.96 -14.09 3.19
C LEU A 439 -13.93 -13.83 2.03
N LEU A 440 -15.10 -14.48 2.04
CA LEU A 440 -16.11 -14.36 0.99
C LEU A 440 -17.06 -13.16 1.19
N GLU A 441 -16.92 -12.40 2.27
CA GLU A 441 -17.78 -11.24 2.52
C GLU A 441 -17.47 -10.10 1.53
N ASP A 442 -18.53 -9.48 0.98
CA ASP A 442 -18.42 -8.34 0.05
C ASP A 442 -18.10 -7.03 0.79
N LYS A 443 -16.86 -6.94 1.29
CA LYS A 443 -16.34 -5.81 2.07
C LYS A 443 -14.96 -5.41 1.59
N LYS A 444 -14.63 -4.12 1.79
CA LYS A 444 -13.25 -3.63 1.61
C LYS A 444 -12.32 -4.52 2.41
N ILE A 445 -11.23 -5.00 1.80
CA ILE A 445 -10.34 -5.99 2.42
C ILE A 445 -9.79 -5.54 3.78
N THR A 446 -9.58 -4.23 3.99
CA THR A 446 -9.15 -3.71 5.29
C THR A 446 -10.21 -3.87 6.38
N VAL A 447 -11.49 -3.69 6.05
CA VAL A 447 -12.61 -3.87 6.99
C VAL A 447 -12.79 -5.35 7.29
N LEU A 448 -12.68 -6.21 6.27
CA LEU A 448 -12.72 -7.66 6.42
C LEU A 448 -11.63 -8.15 7.39
N LEU A 449 -10.38 -7.71 7.19
CA LEU A 449 -9.27 -8.10 8.07
C LEU A 449 -9.42 -7.55 9.50
N ASP A 450 -10.03 -6.38 9.67
CA ASP A 450 -10.31 -5.81 10.99
C ASP A 450 -11.29 -6.70 11.77
N GLU A 451 -12.35 -7.17 11.12
CA GLU A 451 -13.29 -8.13 11.70
C GLU A 451 -12.64 -9.49 12.04
N VAL A 452 -11.70 -9.95 11.20
CA VAL A 452 -10.89 -11.14 11.51
C VAL A 452 -10.03 -10.91 12.75
N ALA A 453 -9.44 -9.71 12.91
CA ALA A 453 -8.68 -9.35 14.11
C ALA A 453 -9.56 -9.38 15.38
N GLU A 454 -10.79 -8.85 15.29
CA GLU A 454 -11.75 -8.88 16.39
C GLU A 454 -12.13 -10.32 16.77
N ASP A 455 -12.39 -11.18 15.78
CA ASP A 455 -12.76 -12.58 16.01
C ASP A 455 -11.60 -13.38 16.62
N MET A 456 -10.38 -13.12 16.16
CA MET A 456 -9.17 -13.73 16.73
C MET A 456 -8.90 -13.24 18.16
N GLY A 457 -9.24 -11.98 18.46
CA GLY A 457 -9.15 -11.39 19.81
C GLY A 457 -10.10 -12.02 20.85
N LYS A 458 -11.20 -12.62 20.39
CA LYS A 458 -12.14 -13.38 21.25
C LYS A 458 -11.61 -14.79 21.58
N CYS A 459 -10.55 -15.25 20.91
CA CYS A 459 -10.01 -16.60 21.11
C CYS A 459 -9.14 -16.68 22.38
N HIS A 460 -9.55 -17.51 23.34
CA HIS A 460 -8.79 -17.70 24.58
C HIS A 460 -7.42 -18.37 24.40
N LEU A 461 -7.23 -19.17 23.34
CA LEU A 461 -5.98 -19.90 23.07
C LEU A 461 -4.83 -18.97 22.69
N THR A 462 -5.14 -17.83 22.05
CA THR A 462 -4.15 -16.91 21.47
C THR A 462 -4.04 -15.59 22.23
N LYS A 463 -4.88 -15.40 23.26
CA LYS A 463 -4.89 -14.18 24.08
C LYS A 463 -3.51 -13.92 24.69
N GLY A 464 -2.92 -12.78 24.34
CA GLY A 464 -1.58 -12.37 24.80
C GLY A 464 -0.40 -13.06 24.10
N LYS A 465 -0.66 -13.94 23.12
CA LYS A 465 0.37 -14.68 22.38
C LYS A 465 0.39 -14.34 20.88
N GLN A 466 -0.79 -14.19 20.27
CA GLN A 466 -0.95 -13.91 18.85
C GLN A 466 -2.14 -12.97 18.64
N ALA A 467 -1.90 -11.89 17.90
CA ALA A 467 -2.91 -10.91 17.51
C ALA A 467 -2.61 -10.43 16.09
N LEU A 468 -3.66 -10.22 15.30
CA LEU A 468 -3.52 -9.87 13.90
C LEU A 468 -3.11 -8.41 13.78
N GLU A 469 -2.09 -8.13 12.98
CA GLU A 469 -1.67 -6.75 12.69
C GLU A 469 -2.00 -6.42 11.23
N ILE A 470 -2.69 -5.29 11.02
CA ILE A 470 -3.04 -4.80 9.69
C ILE A 470 -2.18 -3.58 9.40
N ARG A 471 -1.50 -3.57 8.26
CA ARG A 471 -0.86 -2.36 7.72
C ARG A 471 -1.44 -2.09 6.35
N SER A 472 -2.02 -0.91 6.15
CA SER A 472 -2.68 -0.58 4.89
C SER A 472 -2.40 0.85 4.47
N SER A 473 -2.18 1.02 3.17
CA SER A 473 -2.23 2.32 2.48
C SER A 473 -3.41 2.40 1.51
N LEU A 474 -4.29 1.37 1.49
CA LEU A 474 -5.41 1.27 0.56
C LEU A 474 -6.42 2.41 0.78
N SER A 475 -6.45 3.37 -0.13
CA SER A 475 -7.37 4.51 -0.09
C SER A 475 -8.75 4.14 -0.63
N GLU A 476 -8.80 3.38 -1.73
CA GLU A 476 -10.04 3.01 -2.42
C GLU A 476 -10.81 1.87 -1.72
N LYS A 477 -12.09 1.68 -2.07
CA LYS A 477 -12.95 0.65 -1.47
C LYS A 477 -12.85 -0.68 -2.24
N ARG A 478 -11.63 -1.16 -2.47
CA ARG A 478 -11.36 -2.42 -3.17
C ARG A 478 -11.63 -3.62 -2.28
N ALA A 479 -12.34 -4.61 -2.81
CA ALA A 479 -12.68 -5.87 -2.14
C ALA A 479 -12.15 -7.07 -2.94
N LEU A 480 -11.99 -8.23 -2.29
CA LEU A 480 -11.60 -9.45 -3.03
C LEU A 480 -12.74 -9.97 -3.92
N THR A 481 -13.98 -9.58 -3.59
CA THR A 481 -15.23 -9.84 -4.32
C THR A 481 -15.43 -8.95 -5.55
N ASP A 482 -14.58 -7.93 -5.75
CA ASP A 482 -14.65 -7.04 -6.91
C ASP A 482 -14.70 -7.86 -8.22
N PRO A 483 -15.61 -7.55 -9.16
CA PRO A 483 -15.71 -8.26 -10.43
C PRO A 483 -14.46 -8.06 -11.29
N VAL A 484 -14.16 -9.04 -12.15
CA VAL A 484 -13.11 -8.90 -13.17
C VAL A 484 -13.69 -8.18 -14.39
N GLU A 485 -13.08 -7.06 -14.82
CA GLU A 485 -13.48 -6.33 -16.02
C GLU A 485 -13.26 -7.22 -17.26
N GLN A 486 -14.36 -7.69 -17.86
CA GLN A 486 -14.32 -8.43 -19.13
C GLN A 486 -14.12 -7.46 -20.30
N THR A 487 -12.93 -6.85 -20.42
CA THR A 487 -12.52 -6.24 -21.68
C THR A 487 -12.28 -7.36 -22.69
N ALA A 488 -12.87 -7.26 -23.88
CA ALA A 488 -12.71 -8.23 -24.96
C ALA A 488 -11.24 -8.67 -25.12
N SER A 489 -10.96 -9.93 -24.77
CA SER A 489 -9.76 -10.71 -25.09
C SER A 489 -8.54 -9.91 -25.60
N SER A 490 -7.93 -9.08 -24.75
CA SER A 490 -6.62 -8.50 -25.08
C SER A 490 -5.59 -9.63 -25.20
N ALA A 491 -4.60 -9.48 -26.09
CA ALA A 491 -3.55 -10.48 -26.25
C ALA A 491 -2.81 -10.76 -24.93
N GLU A 492 -2.69 -9.74 -24.07
CA GLU A 492 -2.13 -9.80 -22.72
C GLU A 492 -2.99 -10.68 -21.79
N SER A 493 -4.31 -10.50 -21.80
CA SER A 493 -5.24 -11.34 -21.02
C SER A 493 -5.21 -12.81 -21.46
N LEU A 494 -5.16 -13.07 -22.78
CA LEU A 494 -4.99 -14.42 -23.32
C LEU A 494 -3.65 -15.04 -22.91
N ALA A 495 -2.56 -14.28 -22.98
CA ALA A 495 -1.23 -14.76 -22.59
C ALA A 495 -1.19 -15.14 -21.10
N ARG A 496 -1.73 -14.30 -20.20
CA ARG A 496 -1.86 -14.59 -18.76
C ARG A 496 -2.71 -15.83 -18.50
N ASN A 497 -3.88 -15.93 -19.16
CA ASN A 497 -4.75 -17.10 -19.05
C ASN A 497 -4.05 -18.39 -19.49
N LEU A 498 -3.33 -18.35 -20.62
CA LEU A 498 -2.57 -19.50 -21.12
C LEU A 498 -1.41 -19.87 -20.19
N GLN A 499 -0.71 -18.88 -19.64
CA GLN A 499 0.40 -19.11 -18.70
C GLN A 499 -0.11 -19.73 -17.39
N TRP A 500 -1.23 -19.24 -16.84
CA TRP A 500 -1.85 -19.85 -15.66
C TRP A 500 -2.41 -21.25 -15.94
N ALA A 501 -3.05 -21.46 -17.11
CA ALA A 501 -3.59 -22.74 -17.51
C ALA A 501 -2.50 -23.83 -17.63
N LYS A 502 -1.30 -23.47 -18.10
CA LYS A 502 -0.16 -24.39 -18.17
C LYS A 502 0.19 -25.02 -16.82
N ALA A 503 -0.01 -24.31 -15.71
CA ALA A 503 0.32 -24.79 -14.37
C ALA A 503 -0.78 -25.66 -13.72
N HIS A 504 -1.96 -25.77 -14.34
CA HIS A 504 -3.14 -26.44 -13.77
C HIS A 504 -3.71 -27.55 -14.65
N GLU A 505 -3.07 -27.81 -15.79
CA GLU A 505 -3.49 -28.88 -16.71
C GLU A 505 -3.09 -30.25 -16.15
N LEU A 506 -4.10 -31.04 -15.78
CA LEU A 506 -3.95 -32.44 -15.40
C LEU A 506 -3.85 -33.33 -16.65
N PRO A 507 -3.07 -34.42 -16.61
CA PRO A 507 -3.13 -35.43 -17.65
C PRO A 507 -4.53 -36.04 -17.78
N GLU A 508 -4.91 -36.39 -19.01
CA GLU A 508 -6.17 -37.09 -19.26
C GLU A 508 -6.14 -38.50 -18.65
N SER A 509 -7.28 -38.94 -18.12
CA SER A 509 -7.43 -40.33 -17.66
C SER A 509 -7.31 -41.29 -18.84
N MET A 510 -6.61 -42.39 -18.64
CA MET A 510 -6.31 -43.35 -19.70
C MET A 510 -6.64 -44.78 -19.31
N TYR A 511 -6.85 -45.63 -20.33
CA TYR A 511 -7.13 -47.05 -20.16
C TYR A 511 -6.02 -47.86 -20.82
N LEU A 512 -5.33 -48.67 -20.02
CA LEU A 512 -4.22 -49.51 -20.45
C LEU A 512 -4.72 -50.95 -20.65
N GLU A 513 -4.69 -51.43 -21.89
CA GLU A 513 -5.05 -52.81 -22.24
C GLU A 513 -3.79 -53.69 -22.30
N PHE A 514 -3.70 -54.71 -21.46
CA PHE A 514 -2.58 -55.65 -21.39
C PHE A 514 -2.78 -56.84 -22.33
N LYS A 515 -1.69 -57.54 -22.70
CA LYS A 515 -1.77 -58.65 -23.68
C LYS A 515 -2.65 -59.79 -23.18
N CYS A 516 -2.67 -60.01 -21.87
CA CYS A 516 -3.55 -60.96 -21.21
C CYS A 516 -5.04 -60.57 -21.22
N GLY A 517 -5.41 -59.41 -21.78
CA GLY A 517 -6.80 -58.93 -21.89
C GLY A 517 -7.32 -58.15 -20.68
N VAL A 518 -6.49 -57.96 -19.65
CA VAL A 518 -6.79 -57.08 -18.51
C VAL A 518 -6.76 -55.62 -18.95
N GLN A 519 -7.72 -54.83 -18.48
CA GLN A 519 -7.74 -53.38 -18.70
C GLN A 519 -7.64 -52.65 -17.35
N ILE A 520 -6.72 -51.70 -17.26
CA ILE A 520 -6.48 -50.87 -16.08
C ILE A 520 -6.81 -49.42 -16.42
N GLN A 521 -7.67 -48.80 -15.61
CA GLN A 521 -7.87 -47.36 -15.62
C GLN A 521 -6.75 -46.71 -14.80
N LEU A 522 -6.15 -45.68 -15.39
CA LEU A 522 -5.16 -44.81 -14.77
C LEU A 522 -5.73 -43.39 -14.78
N GLY A 523 -5.88 -42.79 -13.60
CA GLY A 523 -6.42 -41.46 -13.44
C GLY A 523 -5.54 -40.56 -12.58
N PHE A 524 -5.80 -39.26 -12.68
CA PHE A 524 -5.00 -38.20 -12.07
C PHE A 524 -5.90 -37.22 -11.33
N ALA A 525 -5.43 -36.72 -10.19
CA ALA A 525 -6.07 -35.65 -9.45
C ALA A 525 -5.02 -34.66 -8.91
N ALA A 526 -5.35 -33.38 -8.85
CA ALA A 526 -4.48 -32.35 -8.28
C ALA A 526 -4.89 -32.06 -6.83
N GLU A 527 -3.93 -32.11 -5.91
CA GLU A 527 -4.11 -31.63 -4.54
C GLU A 527 -3.62 -30.17 -4.43
N PHE A 528 -2.47 -29.88 -5.05
CA PHE A 528 -1.86 -28.54 -5.19
C PHE A 528 -1.24 -28.41 -6.58
N SER A 529 -0.81 -27.21 -6.99
CA SER A 529 -0.15 -27.03 -8.30
C SER A 529 1.14 -27.86 -8.44
N ASN A 530 1.81 -28.21 -7.33
CA ASN A 530 2.97 -29.12 -7.32
C ASN A 530 2.72 -30.51 -6.74
N VAL A 531 1.47 -30.85 -6.42
CA VAL A 531 1.10 -32.14 -5.81
C VAL A 531 -0.01 -32.82 -6.62
N MET A 532 0.30 -33.99 -7.17
CA MET A 532 -0.63 -34.81 -7.96
C MET A 532 -0.78 -36.20 -7.37
N ILE A 533 -1.97 -36.77 -7.49
CA ILE A 533 -2.28 -38.14 -7.09
C ILE A 533 -2.55 -38.95 -8.34
N ILE A 534 -1.86 -40.07 -8.45
CA ILE A 534 -2.10 -41.10 -9.45
C ILE A 534 -2.96 -42.18 -8.79
N TYR A 535 -4.01 -42.62 -9.46
CA TYR A 535 -4.81 -43.76 -9.01
C TYR A 535 -5.02 -44.79 -10.11
N THR A 536 -4.93 -46.07 -9.74
CA THR A 536 -5.11 -47.20 -10.66
C THR A 536 -6.23 -48.12 -10.21
N ARG A 537 -7.05 -48.57 -11.17
CA ARG A 537 -8.10 -49.56 -10.94
C ARG A 537 -8.16 -50.56 -12.10
N ILE A 538 -8.26 -51.85 -11.78
CA ILE A 538 -8.57 -52.88 -12.77
C ILE A 538 -10.06 -52.76 -13.14
N VAL A 539 -10.35 -52.42 -14.39
CA VAL A 539 -11.72 -52.24 -14.90
C VAL A 539 -12.24 -53.47 -15.64
N LYS A 540 -11.34 -54.26 -16.24
CA LYS A 540 -11.69 -55.51 -16.92
C LYS A 540 -10.68 -56.58 -16.52
N LYS A 541 -11.17 -57.71 -16.01
CA LYS A 541 -10.39 -58.91 -15.72
C LYS A 541 -11.01 -60.09 -16.47
N PRO A 542 -10.30 -60.72 -17.43
CA PRO A 542 -10.74 -61.94 -18.07
C PRO A 542 -11.05 -63.06 -17.07
N PRO A 543 -12.02 -63.95 -17.36
CA PRO A 543 -12.40 -65.04 -16.47
C PRO A 543 -11.27 -66.07 -16.27
N GLU A 544 -10.34 -66.12 -17.23
CA GLU A 544 -9.17 -67.00 -17.23
C GLU A 544 -8.09 -66.59 -16.23
N ILE A 545 -8.17 -65.40 -15.63
CA ILE A 545 -7.17 -64.91 -14.68
C ILE A 545 -7.74 -64.98 -13.27
N VAL A 546 -7.07 -65.70 -12.36
CA VAL A 546 -7.54 -65.89 -10.98
C VAL A 546 -7.11 -64.74 -10.07
N VAL A 547 -5.81 -64.42 -10.07
CA VAL A 547 -5.22 -63.33 -9.30
C VAL A 547 -4.77 -62.25 -10.27
N CYS A 548 -5.02 -60.98 -9.95
CA CYS A 548 -4.62 -59.85 -10.77
C CYS A 548 -4.36 -58.64 -9.86
N ARG A 549 -3.16 -58.07 -9.94
CA ARG A 549 -2.73 -56.90 -9.16
C ARG A 549 -2.02 -55.93 -10.09
N ALA A 550 -2.41 -54.66 -10.02
CA ALA A 550 -1.79 -53.57 -10.77
C ALA A 550 -1.12 -52.61 -9.79
N TYR A 551 0.06 -52.10 -10.11
CA TYR A 551 0.76 -51.08 -9.31
C TYR A 551 1.65 -50.22 -10.20
N VAL A 552 1.97 -49.00 -9.74
CA VAL A 552 2.88 -48.07 -10.40
C VAL A 552 4.26 -48.09 -9.75
N THR A 553 5.31 -47.99 -10.56
CA THR A 553 6.72 -47.99 -10.13
C THR A 553 7.58 -47.20 -11.11
N ASP A 554 8.89 -47.14 -10.85
CA ASP A 554 9.91 -46.60 -11.75
C ASP A 554 9.70 -45.10 -12.03
N PHE A 555 9.27 -44.35 -11.01
CA PHE A 555 9.19 -42.89 -11.07
C PHE A 555 10.57 -42.24 -11.18
N ALA A 556 10.62 -41.04 -11.76
CA ALA A 556 11.83 -40.25 -11.85
C ALA A 556 12.46 -40.00 -10.46
N LEU A 557 13.77 -40.19 -10.36
CA LEU A 557 14.53 -40.01 -9.10
C LEU A 557 14.40 -38.59 -8.53
N ASP A 558 14.23 -37.58 -9.39
CA ASP A 558 14.04 -36.17 -8.96
C ASP A 558 12.78 -35.97 -8.09
N LEU A 559 11.79 -36.87 -8.17
CA LEU A 559 10.54 -36.76 -7.41
C LEU A 559 10.60 -37.37 -5.99
N ASP A 560 11.67 -38.11 -5.67
CA ASP A 560 11.91 -38.75 -4.36
C ASP A 560 10.67 -39.50 -3.82
N VAL A 561 10.01 -40.27 -4.70
CA VAL A 561 8.82 -41.05 -4.34
C VAL A 561 9.25 -42.26 -3.53
N ASP A 562 8.90 -42.31 -2.23
CA ASP A 562 9.14 -43.50 -1.42
C ASP A 562 8.26 -44.67 -1.90
N PRO A 563 8.84 -45.78 -2.38
CA PRO A 563 8.08 -46.95 -2.81
C PRO A 563 7.18 -47.53 -1.72
N LYS A 564 7.52 -47.31 -0.44
CA LYS A 564 6.69 -47.74 0.70
C LYS A 564 5.42 -46.92 0.85
N GLU A 565 5.40 -45.67 0.38
CA GLU A 565 4.26 -44.75 0.46
C GLU A 565 3.42 -44.75 -0.83
N ALA A 566 3.89 -45.45 -1.88
CA ALA A 566 3.17 -45.64 -3.13
C ALA A 566 2.17 -46.82 -3.07
N ASN A 567 1.22 -46.84 -4.01
CA ASN A 567 0.27 -47.93 -4.23
C ASN A 567 -0.59 -48.32 -3.01
N LYS A 568 -1.05 -47.32 -2.26
CA LYS A 568 -1.83 -47.52 -1.04
C LYS A 568 -3.30 -47.79 -1.31
N GLY A 569 -3.97 -48.48 -0.39
CA GLY A 569 -5.39 -48.84 -0.54
C GLY A 569 -6.34 -47.67 -0.29
N THR A 570 -5.85 -46.63 0.39
CA THR A 570 -6.58 -45.39 0.68
C THR A 570 -5.71 -44.16 0.38
N PRO A 571 -6.29 -43.02 -0.02
CA PRO A 571 -5.52 -41.79 -0.23
C PRO A 571 -4.80 -41.30 1.04
N GLU A 572 -5.41 -41.49 2.21
CA GLU A 572 -4.88 -41.04 3.50
C GLU A 572 -3.56 -41.74 3.88
N GLU A 573 -3.40 -43.00 3.48
CA GLU A 573 -2.16 -43.77 3.64
C GLU A 573 -1.00 -43.20 2.82
N THR A 574 -1.27 -42.40 1.77
CA THR A 574 -0.23 -41.70 0.99
C THR A 574 0.10 -40.30 1.54
N GLY A 575 -0.57 -39.91 2.64
CA GLY A 575 -0.52 -38.54 3.16
C GLY A 575 -1.42 -37.55 2.41
N SER A 576 -2.31 -38.02 1.53
CA SER A 576 -3.32 -37.19 0.86
C SER A 576 -4.63 -37.20 1.66
N TYR A 577 -4.87 -36.14 2.42
CA TYR A 577 -6.05 -36.05 3.28
C TYR A 577 -7.15 -35.13 2.71
N LEU A 578 -6.80 -34.27 1.76
CA LEU A 578 -7.65 -33.15 1.37
C LEU A 578 -8.60 -33.48 0.20
N VAL A 579 -8.15 -34.33 -0.72
CA VAL A 579 -8.90 -34.72 -1.93
C VAL A 579 -9.45 -36.15 -1.86
N SER A 580 -9.36 -36.81 -0.70
CA SER A 580 -9.74 -38.22 -0.57
C SER A 580 -11.23 -38.49 -0.85
N LYS A 581 -12.09 -37.49 -0.64
CA LYS A 581 -13.53 -37.55 -0.92
C LYS A 581 -13.87 -37.53 -2.41
N ASP A 582 -13.03 -36.87 -3.21
CA ASP A 582 -13.27 -36.65 -4.65
C ASP A 582 -12.66 -37.77 -5.51
N LEU A 583 -11.81 -38.61 -4.90
CA LEU A 583 -11.15 -39.71 -5.58
C LEU A 583 -12.06 -40.95 -5.72
N PRO A 584 -11.98 -41.68 -6.85
CA PRO A 584 -12.73 -42.93 -7.02
C PRO A 584 -12.30 -43.99 -6.01
N LYS A 585 -13.24 -44.58 -5.26
CA LYS A 585 -12.97 -45.64 -4.26
C LYS A 585 -12.35 -46.89 -4.88
N HIS A 586 -11.84 -47.85 -4.10
CA HIS A 586 -11.31 -49.13 -4.62
C HIS A 586 -10.23 -49.00 -5.72
N CYS A 587 -9.34 -48.01 -5.56
CA CYS A 587 -8.14 -47.85 -6.39
C CYS A 587 -6.91 -48.04 -5.51
N LEU A 588 -5.74 -48.19 -6.13
CA LEU A 588 -4.47 -47.94 -5.47
C LEU A 588 -4.02 -46.51 -5.77
N TYR A 589 -3.51 -45.82 -4.75
CA TYR A 589 -3.14 -44.40 -4.84
C TYR A 589 -1.64 -44.21 -4.65
N THR A 590 -1.06 -43.27 -5.39
CA THR A 590 0.31 -42.81 -5.24
C THR A 590 0.35 -41.30 -5.29
N ARG A 591 0.95 -40.66 -4.27
CA ARG A 591 1.06 -39.20 -4.16
C ARG A 591 2.42 -38.74 -4.65
N LEU A 592 2.43 -37.79 -5.58
CA LEU A 592 3.62 -37.13 -6.12
C LEU A 592 3.64 -35.69 -5.63
N SER A 593 4.47 -35.37 -4.63
CA SER A 593 4.41 -34.10 -3.90
C SER A 593 5.40 -33.02 -4.36
N SER A 594 6.36 -33.35 -5.23
CA SER A 594 7.47 -32.48 -5.62
C SER A 594 7.55 -32.23 -7.13
N LEU A 595 6.41 -32.02 -7.80
CA LEU A 595 6.39 -31.88 -9.27
C LEU A 595 7.24 -30.72 -9.80
N GLN A 596 7.50 -29.69 -8.99
CA GLN A 596 8.39 -28.59 -9.37
C GLN A 596 9.84 -29.04 -9.62
N LYS A 597 10.26 -30.16 -9.02
CA LYS A 597 11.60 -30.74 -9.18
C LYS A 597 11.76 -31.54 -10.47
N LEU A 598 10.65 -31.89 -11.14
CA LEU A 598 10.66 -32.71 -12.34
C LEU A 598 11.26 -31.95 -13.53
N LYS A 599 12.46 -32.37 -13.96
CA LYS A 599 13.20 -31.72 -15.07
C LYS A 599 12.73 -32.19 -16.45
N GLU A 600 12.44 -33.48 -16.57
CA GLU A 600 12.05 -34.14 -17.81
C GLU A 600 10.55 -34.47 -17.83
N HIS A 601 10.10 -35.26 -18.80
CA HIS A 601 8.73 -35.77 -18.80
C HIS A 601 8.53 -36.75 -17.63
N LEU A 602 7.33 -36.75 -17.05
CA LEU A 602 6.92 -37.75 -16.07
C LEU A 602 6.67 -39.07 -16.79
N ILE A 603 7.65 -39.95 -16.65
CA ILE A 603 7.63 -41.32 -17.15
C ILE A 603 7.62 -42.26 -15.94
N PHE A 604 6.74 -43.26 -15.95
CA PHE A 604 6.65 -44.29 -14.93
C PHE A 604 6.06 -45.58 -15.52
N THR A 605 6.20 -46.70 -14.81
CA THR A 605 5.76 -48.01 -15.26
C THR A 605 4.49 -48.43 -14.52
N VAL A 606 3.49 -48.90 -15.26
CA VAL A 606 2.35 -49.66 -14.72
C VAL A 606 2.69 -51.15 -14.85
N CYS A 607 2.88 -51.81 -13.72
CA CYS A 607 3.13 -53.24 -13.61
C CYS A 607 1.82 -53.98 -13.35
N LEU A 608 1.63 -55.09 -14.06
CA LEU A 608 0.52 -56.01 -13.88
C LEU A 608 1.05 -57.40 -13.54
N HIS A 609 0.65 -57.89 -12.37
CA HIS A 609 0.96 -59.21 -11.86
C HIS A 609 -0.30 -60.08 -11.91
N TYR A 610 -0.24 -61.23 -12.57
CA TYR A 610 -1.41 -62.10 -12.73
C TYR A 610 -1.08 -63.59 -12.78
N GLU A 611 -2.08 -64.41 -12.46
CA GLU A 611 -1.99 -65.87 -12.41
C GLU A 611 -3.13 -66.52 -13.21
N TYR A 612 -2.81 -67.60 -13.92
CA TYR A 612 -3.79 -68.47 -14.59
C TYR A 612 -4.13 -69.68 -13.70
N PRO A 613 -5.38 -70.19 -13.75
CA PRO A 613 -5.77 -71.35 -12.98
C PRO A 613 -4.95 -72.58 -13.40
N GLY A 614 -4.26 -73.18 -12.43
CA GLY A 614 -3.46 -74.39 -12.63
C GLY A 614 -2.00 -74.17 -13.04
N ILE A 615 -1.54 -72.92 -13.13
CA ILE A 615 -0.14 -72.56 -13.35
C ILE A 615 0.38 -71.90 -12.06
N GLU A 616 1.39 -72.48 -11.42
CA GLU A 616 2.01 -71.91 -10.19
C GLU A 616 2.90 -70.69 -10.49
N ASP A 617 3.33 -70.52 -11.75
CA ASP A 617 4.13 -69.39 -12.16
C ASP A 617 3.28 -68.12 -12.31
N THR A 618 3.75 -67.06 -11.66
CA THR A 618 3.18 -65.72 -11.78
C THR A 618 3.73 -65.03 -13.03
N VAL A 619 2.87 -64.30 -13.74
CA VAL A 619 3.25 -63.56 -14.95
C VAL A 619 3.24 -62.07 -14.66
N ASP A 620 4.33 -61.40 -15.01
CA ASP A 620 4.48 -59.95 -14.92
C ASP A 620 4.46 -59.32 -16.31
N GLU A 621 3.53 -58.40 -16.55
CA GLU A 621 3.55 -57.50 -17.70
C GLU A 621 3.81 -56.06 -17.23
N ARG A 622 4.52 -55.29 -18.07
CA ARG A 622 4.87 -53.90 -17.77
C ARG A 622 4.53 -53.00 -18.94
N LYS A 623 3.97 -51.83 -18.64
CA LYS A 623 3.74 -50.77 -19.61
C LYS A 623 4.28 -49.45 -19.10
N GLU A 624 5.17 -48.86 -19.87
CA GLU A 624 5.65 -47.50 -19.62
C GLU A 624 4.58 -46.49 -20.03
N VAL A 625 4.39 -45.46 -19.20
CA VAL A 625 3.44 -44.37 -19.40
C VAL A 625 4.19 -43.05 -19.34
N ASN A 626 3.97 -42.19 -20.33
CA ASN A 626 4.51 -40.84 -20.40
C ASN A 626 3.35 -39.84 -20.42
N VAL A 627 3.29 -38.99 -19.40
CA VAL A 627 2.24 -37.96 -19.26
C VAL A 627 2.75 -36.53 -19.46
N GLY A 628 3.94 -36.39 -20.06
CA GLY A 628 4.56 -35.09 -20.29
C GLY A 628 4.95 -34.39 -18.98
N LYS A 629 4.82 -33.06 -18.94
CA LYS A 629 5.07 -32.25 -17.73
C LYS A 629 3.73 -31.81 -17.12
N PRO A 630 3.24 -32.49 -16.07
CA PRO A 630 1.95 -32.18 -15.46
C PRO A 630 2.04 -30.94 -14.56
N LEU A 631 0.94 -30.19 -14.46
CA LEU A 631 0.77 -29.07 -13.53
C LEU A 631 1.97 -28.08 -13.56
N ILE A 632 2.51 -27.69 -12.41
CA ILE A 632 3.58 -26.68 -12.31
C ILE A 632 4.88 -27.09 -13.03
N ALA A 633 5.11 -28.39 -13.27
CA ALA A 633 6.33 -28.86 -13.95
C ALA A 633 6.49 -28.24 -15.35
N LYS A 634 5.37 -27.85 -15.97
CA LYS A 634 5.30 -27.18 -17.27
C LYS A 634 5.96 -25.79 -17.27
N LEU A 635 6.08 -25.14 -16.11
CA LEU A 635 6.72 -23.83 -15.95
C LEU A 635 8.24 -23.92 -15.71
N GLY A 636 8.80 -25.10 -15.44
CA GLY A 636 10.25 -25.25 -15.36
C GLY A 636 10.92 -24.58 -14.15
N LEU A 637 10.28 -24.58 -12.98
CA LEU A 637 10.79 -23.91 -11.75
C LEU A 637 12.17 -24.42 -11.25
N HIS A 638 12.70 -25.50 -11.82
CA HIS A 638 14.01 -26.07 -11.52
C HIS A 638 15.17 -25.42 -12.30
N HIS A 639 14.90 -24.61 -13.32
CA HIS A 639 15.96 -23.93 -14.05
C HIS A 639 16.54 -22.79 -13.19
N GLY A 640 17.80 -22.95 -12.74
CA GLY A 640 18.62 -21.82 -12.34
C GLY A 640 18.84 -20.91 -13.55
N PHE A 641 18.68 -19.61 -13.38
CA PHE A 641 18.75 -18.63 -14.47
C PHE A 641 19.95 -18.85 -15.40
N GLN A 642 19.68 -19.00 -16.70
CA GLN A 642 20.62 -18.53 -17.72
C GLN A 642 20.54 -17.01 -17.76
N SER A 643 21.68 -16.36 -17.55
CA SER A 643 21.84 -14.92 -17.60
C SER A 643 21.40 -14.35 -18.95
N ASN A 644 20.20 -13.77 -19.01
CA ASN A 644 19.86 -12.73 -19.96
C ASN A 644 19.41 -11.51 -19.15
N SER A 645 20.14 -10.41 -19.35
CA SER A 645 20.02 -9.07 -18.76
C SER A 645 18.60 -8.75 -18.25
N CYS A 646 18.36 -8.57 -16.94
CA CYS A 646 18.46 -7.25 -16.29
C CYS A 646 18.56 -7.31 -14.75
N LEU A 647 19.07 -8.40 -14.15
CA LEU A 647 19.10 -8.55 -12.67
C LEU A 647 20.50 -8.80 -12.08
N GLN A 648 21.56 -8.40 -12.78
CA GLN A 648 22.92 -8.45 -12.25
C GLN A 648 23.44 -7.05 -11.91
N SER A 649 22.94 -6.48 -10.81
CA SER A 649 23.70 -5.45 -10.08
C SER A 649 23.42 -5.50 -8.58
N CYS A 650 23.78 -6.62 -7.94
CA CYS A 650 23.96 -6.66 -6.49
C CYS A 650 25.23 -7.46 -6.15
N CYS A 651 26.39 -6.91 -6.51
CA CYS A 651 27.62 -7.20 -5.79
C CYS A 651 27.91 -6.01 -4.87
N VAL A 652 28.05 -6.32 -3.58
CA VAL A 652 28.37 -5.37 -2.50
C VAL A 652 29.74 -4.73 -2.78
N PRO A 653 29.89 -3.40 -2.79
CA PRO A 653 31.22 -2.81 -2.68
C PRO A 653 31.66 -2.86 -1.23
N HIS A 654 32.74 -3.58 -0.96
CA HIS A 654 33.54 -3.42 0.25
C HIS A 654 33.96 -1.95 0.38
N ASN A 655 33.64 -1.34 1.52
CA ASN A 655 34.23 -0.09 1.96
C ASN A 655 35.71 -0.35 2.33
N PRO A 656 36.63 0.56 1.95
CA PRO A 656 37.53 1.05 2.97
C PRO A 656 37.65 2.57 2.95
N PHE A 657 37.45 3.14 4.13
CA PHE A 657 37.96 4.46 4.49
C PHE A 657 39.47 4.54 4.20
N HIS A 658 39.87 5.49 3.37
CA HIS A 658 41.18 6.14 3.50
C HIS A 658 41.10 7.60 3.06
N LYS A 659 41.50 8.50 3.96
CA LYS A 659 41.69 9.94 3.72
C LYS A 659 42.90 10.17 2.81
N GLN A 660 42.79 11.08 1.84
CA GLN A 660 43.71 12.20 1.53
C GLN A 660 43.20 12.98 0.29
N VAL A 661 42.81 14.25 0.42
CA VAL A 661 43.57 15.50 0.12
C VAL A 661 43.66 15.85 -1.38
N GLU A 662 42.99 16.96 -1.72
CA GLU A 662 43.19 17.96 -2.79
C GLU A 662 43.80 17.60 -4.16
N SER A 663 43.07 17.94 -5.24
CA SER A 663 43.53 18.91 -6.24
C SER A 663 42.47 19.14 -7.33
N SER A 664 42.30 20.41 -7.70
CA SER A 664 41.30 20.97 -8.60
C SER A 664 41.58 20.77 -10.10
N ALA A 665 40.50 20.96 -10.87
CA ALA A 665 40.41 21.51 -12.23
C ALA A 665 40.53 20.55 -13.42
N ALA A 666 39.42 20.36 -14.14
CA ALA A 666 39.21 20.96 -15.47
C ALA A 666 37.87 20.52 -16.11
N THR A 667 37.00 21.53 -16.32
CA THR A 667 36.07 21.73 -17.46
C THR A 667 35.61 20.55 -18.32
N ALA A 668 34.28 20.33 -18.34
CA ALA A 668 33.56 19.91 -19.55
C ALA A 668 32.20 20.63 -19.61
N ARG A 669 31.99 21.42 -20.67
CA ARG A 669 30.74 22.13 -20.98
C ARG A 669 29.75 21.19 -21.66
N TYR A 670 28.50 21.34 -21.25
CA TYR A 670 27.26 20.87 -21.89
C TYR A 670 27.18 21.25 -23.38
N TYR A 671 26.54 20.41 -24.21
CA TYR A 671 25.39 20.82 -25.05
C TYR A 671 24.63 19.59 -25.62
N PHE A 672 23.30 19.73 -25.60
CA PHE A 672 22.25 18.80 -26.04
C PHE A 672 22.10 18.71 -27.58
N PRO A 673 21.37 17.70 -28.09
CA PRO A 673 21.27 17.36 -29.52
C PRO A 673 20.07 18.01 -30.21
N SER A 674 20.12 18.10 -31.55
CA SER A 674 18.96 18.40 -32.39
C SER A 674 18.95 17.50 -33.63
N HIS A 675 17.79 16.85 -33.85
CA HIS A 675 17.03 16.64 -35.10
C HIS A 675 17.73 17.02 -36.42
N ASP A 676 17.67 16.29 -37.52
CA ASP A 676 16.47 15.73 -38.16
C ASP A 676 16.82 14.88 -39.42
N ARG A 677 15.90 13.98 -39.83
CA ARG A 677 15.56 13.54 -41.22
C ARG A 677 16.36 12.46 -41.98
N ALA A 678 15.65 11.34 -42.14
CA ALA A 678 15.17 10.72 -43.39
C ALA A 678 16.14 9.95 -44.32
N ASP A 679 16.02 8.62 -44.28
CA ASP A 679 15.88 7.60 -45.35
C ASP A 679 16.14 7.98 -46.84
N PRO A 680 16.54 7.02 -47.73
CA PRO A 680 16.14 5.60 -47.70
C PRO A 680 17.21 4.54 -48.13
N CYS A 681 16.90 3.28 -47.79
CA CYS A 681 17.54 2.05 -48.28
C CYS A 681 17.45 1.88 -49.82
N PRO A 682 18.34 1.05 -50.40
CA PRO A 682 17.98 -0.34 -50.74
C PRO A 682 19.13 -1.31 -50.39
N GLY A 683 18.94 -2.54 -49.92
CA GLY A 683 18.23 -3.66 -50.55
C GLY A 683 19.25 -4.68 -51.08
N GLY A 684 19.29 -5.91 -50.52
CA GLY A 684 19.70 -7.11 -51.26
C GLY A 684 20.84 -7.99 -50.73
N TYR A 685 20.44 -9.21 -50.31
CA TYR A 685 21.06 -10.52 -50.57
C TYR A 685 22.33 -11.00 -49.80
N HIS A 686 22.10 -12.10 -49.06
CA HIS A 686 22.96 -13.17 -48.49
C HIS A 686 24.02 -13.77 -49.45
N PRO A 687 24.79 -14.84 -49.07
CA PRO A 687 25.44 -15.24 -47.80
C PRO A 687 26.93 -15.65 -48.03
N GLY A 688 27.69 -15.98 -46.98
CA GLY A 688 28.86 -16.85 -47.17
C GLY A 688 29.99 -16.78 -46.15
N THR A 689 30.01 -17.78 -45.27
CA THR A 689 31.14 -18.67 -44.94
C THR A 689 32.43 -18.15 -44.29
N ALA A 690 32.81 -18.91 -43.25
CA ALA A 690 34.15 -19.36 -42.87
C ALA A 690 34.90 -18.61 -41.74
N CYS A 691 34.95 -19.28 -40.58
CA CYS A 691 36.11 -19.29 -39.68
C CYS A 691 37.33 -19.92 -40.39
N PRO A 692 38.56 -19.67 -39.91
CA PRO A 692 39.16 -20.69 -39.05
C PRO A 692 40.07 -20.19 -37.90
N ASP A 693 40.07 -20.99 -36.83
CA ASP A 693 41.15 -21.45 -35.93
C ASP A 693 42.43 -20.63 -35.68
N SER A 694 42.77 -20.47 -34.39
CA SER A 694 44.03 -20.93 -33.73
C SER A 694 44.17 -20.32 -32.31
N VAL A 695 43.95 -21.07 -31.23
CA VAL A 695 44.94 -21.82 -30.42
C VAL A 695 46.18 -21.02 -29.97
N ARG A 696 46.26 -20.66 -28.66
CA ARG A 696 47.37 -20.99 -27.73
C ARG A 696 47.24 -20.32 -26.34
N GLN A 697 47.08 -21.15 -25.31
CA GLN A 697 47.66 -21.00 -23.96
C GLN A 697 49.14 -21.49 -23.99
N PRO A 698 50.00 -21.43 -22.93
CA PRO A 698 49.71 -21.43 -21.47
C PRO A 698 50.68 -20.61 -20.56
N GLY A 699 50.48 -20.68 -19.23
CA GLY A 699 51.52 -20.32 -18.25
C GLY A 699 51.06 -20.29 -16.78
N ALA A 700 51.40 -21.34 -16.03
CA ALA A 700 51.17 -21.53 -14.61
C ALA A 700 52.24 -20.85 -13.73
N GLY A 701 51.95 -20.64 -12.43
CA GLY A 701 52.94 -20.26 -11.42
C GLY A 701 52.36 -20.14 -10.01
N SER A 702 52.51 -21.21 -9.22
CA SER A 702 52.33 -21.26 -7.76
C SER A 702 53.67 -21.05 -7.06
N CYS A 703 53.71 -20.41 -5.89
CA CYS A 703 54.72 -20.63 -4.85
C CYS A 703 54.23 -20.21 -3.45
N ASN A 704 54.47 -21.11 -2.49
CA ASN A 704 54.28 -21.01 -1.04
C ASN A 704 55.29 -20.08 -0.34
N GLY A 705 54.99 -19.65 0.90
CA GLY A 705 55.98 -19.10 1.83
C GLY A 705 55.41 -18.77 3.22
N THR A 706 55.91 -19.48 4.23
CA THR A 706 55.47 -19.62 5.63
C THR A 706 55.99 -18.58 6.64
N SER A 707 55.27 -18.50 7.77
CA SER A 707 55.72 -18.31 9.18
C SER A 707 56.11 -16.92 9.73
N GLY A 708 55.48 -16.56 10.85
CA GLY A 708 56.23 -16.27 12.09
C GLY A 708 55.91 -14.97 12.85
N ALA A 709 55.38 -15.16 14.08
CA ALA A 709 55.68 -14.40 15.32
C ALA A 709 54.99 -13.06 15.64
N LEU A 710 54.07 -13.13 16.62
CA LEU A 710 53.85 -12.20 17.75
C LEU A 710 55.12 -12.10 18.65
N PRO A 711 55.29 -11.19 19.66
CA PRO A 711 54.26 -10.61 20.56
C PRO A 711 54.51 -9.20 21.19
N SER A 712 53.49 -8.62 21.85
CA SER A 712 53.58 -7.83 23.13
C SER A 712 52.20 -7.16 23.42
N ARG A 713 51.38 -7.59 24.39
CA ARG A 713 51.37 -7.29 25.85
C ARG A 713 51.34 -5.80 26.24
N HIS A 714 50.21 -5.34 26.78
CA HIS A 714 50.13 -4.50 27.99
C HIS A 714 48.84 -4.81 28.77
N GLU A 715 49.02 -5.05 30.07
CA GLU A 715 48.02 -5.32 31.11
C GLU A 715 47.53 -4.02 31.76
N ALA A 716 46.28 -3.98 32.27
CA ALA A 716 45.98 -3.75 33.70
C ALA A 716 44.46 -3.63 34.02
N GLN A 717 43.96 -4.65 34.75
CA GLN A 717 43.20 -4.57 36.02
C GLN A 717 41.75 -4.03 36.01
N SER A 718 40.69 -4.83 36.17
CA SER A 718 40.22 -5.69 37.29
C SER A 718 39.41 -4.96 38.38
N HIS A 719 38.09 -5.11 38.35
CA HIS A 719 37.20 -5.21 39.52
C HIS A 719 35.91 -5.96 39.14
N SER A 720 35.46 -6.86 40.00
CA SER A 720 34.24 -7.69 39.94
C SER A 720 33.74 -7.93 41.38
N PRO A 721 32.55 -8.51 41.65
CA PRO A 721 31.23 -8.51 41.00
C PRO A 721 30.08 -8.20 42.04
N PRO A 722 28.77 -8.55 41.88
CA PRO A 722 28.27 -9.95 41.91
C PRO A 722 27.09 -10.34 40.96
N ALA A 723 27.11 -11.64 40.63
CA ALA A 723 26.07 -12.64 40.31
C ALA A 723 24.62 -12.27 39.85
N GLY A 724 24.19 -12.90 38.76
CA GLY A 724 22.79 -13.09 38.35
C GLY A 724 22.67 -14.27 37.38
N THR A 725 21.72 -15.16 37.67
CA THR A 725 21.59 -16.58 37.27
C THR A 725 21.10 -16.84 35.84
N SER A 726 21.66 -17.90 35.23
CA SER A 726 21.19 -18.64 34.06
C SER A 726 19.90 -19.40 34.37
N ASN A 727 18.86 -19.27 33.53
CA ASN A 727 17.68 -20.13 33.57
C ASN A 727 17.35 -20.65 32.16
N VAL A 728 17.58 -21.95 31.99
CA VAL A 728 16.90 -22.87 31.06
C VAL A 728 15.58 -23.28 31.72
N PRO A 729 14.49 -23.54 30.99
CA PRO A 729 13.43 -24.41 31.51
C PRO A 729 13.36 -25.74 30.75
N GLU A 730 13.45 -26.80 31.57
CA GLU A 730 13.16 -28.20 31.27
C GLU A 730 11.66 -28.48 31.11
N GLU A 731 11.42 -29.66 30.56
CA GLU A 731 10.16 -30.41 30.45
C GLU A 731 9.41 -30.58 31.77
N THR A 732 8.08 -30.69 31.70
CA THR A 732 7.28 -31.25 32.80
C THR A 732 6.30 -32.28 32.25
N THR A 733 6.56 -33.54 32.59
CA THR A 733 5.63 -34.68 32.57
C THR A 733 4.97 -34.86 33.94
N ASP A 734 3.71 -35.29 33.88
CA ASP A 734 2.85 -35.91 34.90
C ASP A 734 2.46 -35.16 36.18
N ASP A 735 1.14 -34.98 36.35
CA ASP A 735 0.44 -35.72 37.41
C ASP A 735 -1.03 -35.95 37.06
N THR A 736 -1.39 -37.24 37.02
CA THR A 736 -2.75 -37.75 36.86
C THR A 736 -3.16 -38.36 38.20
N ALA A 737 -4.22 -37.86 38.83
CA ALA A 737 -5.04 -38.66 39.75
C ALA A 737 -6.35 -37.94 40.13
N GLY A 738 -7.48 -38.61 39.90
CA GLY A 738 -8.60 -38.56 40.84
C GLY A 738 -9.97 -38.14 40.32
N LEU A 739 -10.72 -39.14 39.86
CA LEU A 739 -12.20 -39.30 39.96
C LEU A 739 -13.06 -38.30 39.15
N GLY A 740 -14.00 -38.70 38.30
CA GLY A 740 -14.80 -39.92 38.26
C GLY A 740 -16.26 -39.53 38.03
N LEU A 741 -16.76 -39.85 36.84
CA LEU A 741 -18.17 -40.13 36.46
C LEU A 741 -19.29 -39.68 37.41
N LEU A 742 -20.24 -38.87 36.91
CA LEU A 742 -21.62 -39.34 36.67
C LEU A 742 -22.52 -38.31 35.97
N LEU A 743 -23.39 -38.89 35.15
CA LEU A 743 -24.39 -38.37 34.25
C LEU A 743 -25.56 -37.63 34.93
N SER A 744 -26.12 -36.69 34.15
CA SER A 744 -27.55 -36.55 33.86
C SER A 744 -28.51 -35.77 34.78
N HIS A 745 -29.37 -35.02 34.07
CA HIS A 745 -30.74 -34.59 34.39
C HIS A 745 -31.00 -33.57 35.51
N GLY A 746 -31.40 -32.37 35.07
CA GLY A 746 -32.82 -32.01 35.09
C GLY A 746 -33.35 -31.25 36.32
N LEU A 747 -33.74 -30.01 36.05
CA LEU A 747 -34.92 -29.31 36.62
C LEU A 747 -34.99 -29.13 38.15
N ARG A 748 -34.76 -27.89 38.61
CA ARG A 748 -35.80 -26.98 39.17
C ARG A 748 -35.17 -25.77 39.89
N LEU A 749 -35.55 -24.58 39.41
CA LEU A 749 -35.69 -23.31 40.16
C LEU A 749 -36.63 -23.48 41.38
N PRO A 750 -36.83 -22.49 42.30
CA PRO A 750 -36.22 -21.14 42.41
C PRO A 750 -35.85 -20.65 43.84
N ARG A 751 -35.13 -19.51 43.87
CA ARG A 751 -35.25 -18.31 44.75
C ARG A 751 -35.18 -18.41 46.28
N ARG A 752 -34.31 -17.54 46.81
CA ARG A 752 -34.38 -16.58 47.95
C ARG A 752 -33.05 -16.69 48.71
N GLN A 753 -32.27 -15.63 48.97
CA GLN A 753 -32.46 -14.18 48.99
C GLN A 753 -31.29 -13.49 48.29
#